data_AF-A0A966FKC9-F1
#
_entry.id   AF-A0A966FKC9-F1
#
_cell.length_a   1.000
_cell.length_b   1.000
_cell.length_c   1.000
_cell.angle_alpha   90.00
_cell.angle_beta   90.00
_cell.angle_gamma   90.00
#
_symmetry.space_group_name_H-M   'P 1'
#
loop_
_entity.id
_entity.type
_entity.pdbx_description
1 polymer ?
#
loop_
_entity_poly.entity_id
_entity_poly.type
_entity_poly.pdbx_seq_one_letter_code
_entity_poly.pdbx_strand_id
1 'polypeptide(L)'
;MEHQYTNDLINETSPYLLQHAHNPVNWHAWNQETLNKAKAENKLLLISVGYAACHWCHVMEHESFEDTLVAQVMNQHFMNVKVDREERPDIDQVYMNAVQLMTGGGGWPMNVIALPNGKPFWGGTYFRKEQWISALNQIAELYDKTPEKIYEYADKLEQGIKSMDMVSMNSDKPFFELKFVEETTENWSKQFDYQYGGTNRAPKFMMPNNYHFLLRYAYQSSDKKLQDYVNFTLTKMAYGGVFDHIGGGFSRYSVDTKWHVPHFEKMLYDNAQLVSLYADAYLITKNPLYKEVVTHTLNYIERDMTTDNGAFYSSLDADSFNNEGTLEEGAFYVWQKEELKTILKGDFELFSDYYNINAYGSWEHNNYVLIRKEDDAKIIKKHQITDEQLAEKKQCWKETLIAIRNKKPKPRLDDKTLTSWNALMLKGYLDAYRVFEEKIYLDKAEKNAHFIMNNQLREDGGLNHNYKIGKSNINGYLEDYATTIDAFLALYENTLNDAWLFTARDLTNYCFDHFFDDSSGMFFFTSNEDEALVSRNIEYRDNVIPASNSIMAKNLFKLSHYFDNEHFRKTSITMLNNVKPEIKEYPSGYSNWLDLMLNFTHSFYEVAIIGKDASAKISELNKTYIPNKLIAGSTSDNNLPLLKNRYTPNETLIYVCVNNACQLPVSNVDNAVKLLNP
;
A
#
# COMPACT_ATOMS: atom_id res chain seq x y z
N MET A 1 5.59 -9.98 34.89
CA MET A 1 6.40 -11.22 34.80
C MET A 1 7.85 -10.81 35.03
N GLU A 2 8.64 -11.65 35.69
CA GLU A 2 10.09 -11.44 35.78
C GLU A 2 10.71 -12.04 34.52
N HIS A 3 11.30 -11.21 33.66
CA HIS A 3 11.91 -11.65 32.40
C HIS A 3 13.37 -12.04 32.66
N GLN A 4 13.77 -13.24 32.25
CA GLN A 4 15.12 -13.76 32.48
C GLN A 4 16.19 -12.97 31.70
N TYR A 5 15.83 -12.45 30.53
CA TYR A 5 16.69 -11.65 29.66
C TYR A 5 15.99 -10.34 29.32
N THR A 6 16.76 -9.28 29.13
CA THR A 6 16.29 -7.99 28.59
C THR A 6 17.46 -7.34 27.85
N ASN A 7 17.22 -6.91 26.62
CA ASN A 7 18.18 -6.25 25.75
C ASN A 7 17.77 -4.79 25.46
N ASP A 8 18.53 -4.09 24.63
CA ASP A 8 18.39 -2.64 24.43
C ASP A 8 17.06 -2.24 23.76
N LEU A 9 16.39 -3.18 23.06
CA LEU A 9 15.13 -2.91 22.36
C LEU A 9 13.97 -2.52 23.29
N ILE A 10 14.09 -2.73 24.61
CA ILE A 10 13.08 -2.29 25.59
C ILE A 10 12.84 -0.77 25.57
N ASN A 11 13.77 -0.01 25.00
CA ASN A 11 13.68 1.45 24.90
C ASN A 11 13.04 1.93 23.58
N GLU A 12 12.74 1.02 22.65
CA GLU A 12 12.15 1.34 21.35
C GLU A 12 10.64 1.58 21.45
N THR A 13 10.07 2.21 20.42
CA THR A 13 8.62 2.43 20.33
C THR A 13 7.92 1.48 19.36
N SER A 14 8.66 0.85 18.45
CA SER A 14 8.09 -0.13 17.51
C SER A 14 7.55 -1.35 18.26
N PRO A 15 6.28 -1.74 18.04
CA PRO A 15 5.74 -2.99 18.57
C PRO A 15 6.56 -4.22 18.14
N TYR A 16 7.11 -4.22 16.92
CA TYR A 16 7.96 -5.29 16.42
C TYR A 16 9.28 -5.39 17.20
N LEU A 17 9.96 -4.27 17.44
CA LEU A 17 11.22 -4.28 18.20
C LEU A 17 10.98 -4.66 19.67
N LEU A 18 9.93 -4.11 20.29
CA LEU A 18 9.57 -4.41 21.67
C LEU A 18 9.23 -5.89 21.90
N GLN A 19 8.63 -6.56 20.91
CA GLN A 19 8.39 -8.01 20.98
C GLN A 19 9.69 -8.80 21.22
N HIS A 20 10.82 -8.34 20.68
CA HIS A 20 12.11 -9.01 20.79
C HIS A 20 12.95 -8.57 21.99
N ALA A 21 12.46 -7.64 22.82
CA ALA A 21 13.21 -7.03 23.92
C ALA A 21 13.63 -8.00 25.03
N HIS A 22 12.95 -9.14 25.15
CA HIS A 22 13.20 -10.14 26.18
C HIS A 22 13.85 -11.43 25.67
N ASN A 23 14.30 -11.44 24.42
CA ASN A 23 15.03 -12.56 23.84
C ASN A 23 16.43 -12.71 24.47
N PRO A 24 16.95 -13.95 24.60
CA PRO A 24 18.33 -14.19 25.03
C PRO A 24 19.37 -13.68 24.03
N VAL A 25 19.00 -13.54 22.75
CA VAL A 25 19.82 -12.80 21.78
C VAL A 25 19.88 -11.34 22.22
N ASN A 26 21.10 -10.82 22.33
CA ASN A 26 21.33 -9.43 22.70
C ASN A 26 21.11 -8.53 21.48
N TRP A 27 19.85 -8.21 21.23
CA TRP A 27 19.45 -7.35 20.13
C TRP A 27 19.72 -5.88 20.42
N HIS A 28 20.13 -5.18 19.37
CA HIS A 28 20.25 -3.74 19.31
C HIS A 28 19.37 -3.19 18.18
N ALA A 29 18.85 -1.98 18.34
CA ALA A 29 18.19 -1.28 17.24
C ALA A 29 19.22 -0.77 16.23
N TRP A 30 18.78 -0.53 14.99
CA TRP A 30 19.60 0.15 14.01
C TRP A 30 19.71 1.63 14.34
N ASN A 31 20.86 2.05 14.85
CA ASN A 31 21.17 3.44 15.13
C ASN A 31 22.70 3.66 15.08
N GLN A 32 23.10 4.93 15.08
CA GLN A 32 24.50 5.33 14.95
C GLN A 32 25.38 4.81 16.10
N GLU A 33 24.83 4.66 17.31
CA GLU A 33 25.55 4.09 18.45
C GLU A 33 25.91 2.62 18.20
N THR A 34 24.94 1.79 17.84
CA THR A 34 25.12 0.37 17.50
C THR A 34 26.13 0.19 16.37
N LEU A 35 26.00 0.98 15.29
CA LEU A 35 26.90 0.90 14.14
C LEU A 35 28.33 1.34 14.48
N ASN A 36 28.50 2.39 15.29
CA ASN A 36 29.82 2.83 15.74
C ASN A 36 30.48 1.80 16.65
N LYS A 37 29.70 1.17 17.53
CA LYS A 37 30.19 0.08 18.39
C LYS A 37 30.67 -1.11 17.57
N ALA A 38 29.90 -1.55 16.58
CA ALA A 38 30.31 -2.62 15.67
C ALA A 38 31.62 -2.31 14.95
N LYS A 39 31.79 -1.07 14.46
CA LYS A 39 33.04 -0.59 13.84
C LYS A 39 34.21 -0.58 14.82
N ALA A 40 34.01 -0.05 16.02
CA ALA A 40 35.05 0.05 17.04
C ALA A 40 35.54 -1.32 17.52
N GLU A 41 34.62 -2.29 17.63
CA GLU A 41 34.92 -3.66 18.03
C GLU A 41 35.37 -4.55 16.84
N ASN A 42 35.35 -4.02 15.61
CA ASN A 42 35.56 -4.77 14.36
C ASN A 42 34.71 -6.05 14.31
N LYS A 43 33.43 -5.94 14.70
CA LYS A 43 32.49 -7.05 14.83
C LYS A 43 31.51 -7.06 13.67
N LEU A 44 31.27 -8.23 13.08
CA LEU A 44 30.28 -8.40 12.01
C LEU A 44 28.88 -8.03 12.50
N LEU A 45 28.08 -7.46 11.62
CA LEU A 45 26.66 -7.16 11.86
C LEU A 45 25.82 -8.37 11.43
N LEU A 46 24.89 -8.79 12.28
CA LEU A 46 23.80 -9.70 11.92
C LEU A 46 22.50 -8.90 11.95
N ILE A 47 21.97 -8.59 10.77
CA ILE A 47 20.83 -7.71 10.58
C ILE A 47 19.61 -8.58 10.29
N SER A 48 18.65 -8.58 11.21
CA SER A 48 17.38 -9.30 11.08
C SER A 48 16.25 -8.29 10.88
N VAL A 49 15.58 -8.36 9.72
CA VAL A 49 14.54 -7.42 9.31
C VAL A 49 13.18 -8.12 9.23
N GLY A 50 12.15 -7.51 9.80
CA GLY A 50 10.77 -8.00 9.79
C GLY A 50 9.78 -6.92 10.23
N TYR A 51 8.54 -7.31 10.55
CA TYR A 51 7.46 -6.42 11.00
C TYR A 51 6.48 -7.19 11.90
N ALA A 52 5.66 -6.47 12.69
CA ALA A 52 4.89 -7.07 13.78
C ALA A 52 3.85 -8.10 13.33
N ALA A 53 3.24 -7.91 12.16
CA ALA A 53 2.21 -8.82 11.63
C ALA A 53 2.77 -10.08 10.94
N CYS A 54 4.09 -10.20 10.79
CA CYS A 54 4.77 -11.23 10.01
C CYS A 54 4.75 -12.63 10.68
N HIS A 55 3.95 -13.56 10.17
CA HIS A 55 3.90 -14.93 10.69
C HIS A 55 5.27 -15.63 10.72
N TRP A 56 5.98 -15.67 9.58
CA TRP A 56 7.29 -16.34 9.51
C TRP A 56 8.36 -15.71 10.40
N CYS A 57 8.20 -14.42 10.74
CA CYS A 57 9.08 -13.75 11.68
C CYS A 57 8.87 -14.27 13.10
N HIS A 58 7.62 -14.52 13.50
CA HIS A 58 7.27 -15.16 14.78
C HIS A 58 7.76 -16.61 14.85
N VAL A 59 7.61 -17.37 13.76
CA VAL A 59 8.11 -18.76 13.68
C VAL A 59 9.63 -18.79 13.89
N MET A 60 10.38 -17.93 13.20
CA MET A 60 11.84 -17.89 13.34
C MET A 60 12.27 -17.39 14.73
N GLU A 61 11.54 -16.46 15.33
CA GLU A 61 11.78 -16.03 16.71
C GLU A 61 11.69 -17.20 17.68
N HIS A 62 10.55 -17.90 17.69
CA HIS A 62 10.29 -18.99 18.61
C HIS A 62 11.24 -20.18 18.39
N GLU A 63 11.54 -20.53 17.14
CA GLU A 63 12.44 -21.65 16.85
C GLU A 63 13.92 -21.35 17.10
N SER A 64 14.34 -20.08 16.96
CA SER A 64 15.75 -19.71 16.94
C SER A 64 16.13 -18.59 17.91
N PHE A 65 15.45 -17.45 17.91
CA PHE A 65 15.90 -16.27 18.68
C PHE A 65 15.58 -16.35 20.18
N GLU A 66 14.61 -17.16 20.58
CA GLU A 66 14.31 -17.49 21.98
C GLU A 66 15.22 -18.60 22.55
N ASP A 67 15.99 -19.28 21.70
CA ASP A 67 16.83 -20.40 22.12
C ASP A 67 18.22 -19.93 22.62
N THR A 68 18.56 -20.34 23.84
CA THR A 68 19.82 -19.91 24.48
C THR A 68 21.09 -20.40 23.78
N LEU A 69 21.07 -21.55 23.08
CA LEU A 69 22.24 -22.04 22.34
C LEU A 69 22.46 -21.23 21.07
N VAL A 70 21.38 -20.90 20.35
CA VAL A 70 21.44 -19.99 19.20
C VAL A 70 21.94 -18.61 19.63
N ALA A 71 21.39 -18.08 20.72
CA ALA A 71 21.77 -16.78 21.26
C ALA A 71 23.25 -16.70 21.64
N GLN A 72 23.83 -17.77 22.21
CA GLN A 72 25.25 -17.82 22.53
C GLN A 72 26.13 -17.64 21.27
N VAL A 73 25.82 -18.38 20.20
CA VAL A 73 26.56 -18.27 18.92
C VAL A 73 26.42 -16.87 18.33
N MET A 74 25.19 -16.33 18.30
CA MET A 74 24.92 -14.99 17.77
C MET A 74 25.65 -13.91 18.57
N ASN A 75 25.51 -13.90 19.90
CA ASN A 75 26.09 -12.89 20.78
C ASN A 75 27.63 -12.94 20.79
N GLN A 76 28.22 -14.13 20.66
CA GLN A 76 29.67 -14.29 20.62
C GLN A 76 30.27 -13.64 19.37
N HIS A 77 29.70 -13.89 18.20
CA HIS A 77 30.35 -13.57 16.92
C HIS A 77 29.84 -12.29 16.26
N PHE A 78 28.61 -11.85 16.56
CA PHE A 78 27.95 -10.76 15.84
C PHE A 78 27.48 -9.63 16.76
N MET A 79 27.36 -8.44 16.20
CA MET A 79 26.49 -7.38 16.70
C MET A 79 25.10 -7.63 16.11
N ASN A 80 24.16 -8.08 16.94
CA ASN A 80 22.82 -8.47 16.48
C ASN A 80 21.93 -7.24 16.40
N VAL A 81 21.49 -6.90 15.19
CA VAL A 81 20.66 -5.73 14.90
C VAL A 81 19.28 -6.19 14.46
N LYS A 82 18.24 -5.69 15.14
CA LYS A 82 16.84 -5.94 14.80
C LYS A 82 16.25 -4.69 14.14
N VAL A 83 15.54 -4.88 13.03
CA VAL A 83 15.01 -3.77 12.23
C VAL A 83 13.54 -4.03 11.93
N ASP A 84 12.69 -3.05 12.26
CA ASP A 84 11.32 -2.99 11.78
C ASP A 84 11.30 -2.37 10.38
N ARG A 85 10.96 -3.16 9.36
CA ARG A 85 10.91 -2.68 7.96
C ARG A 85 9.87 -1.58 7.73
N GLU A 86 8.86 -1.51 8.59
CA GLU A 86 7.81 -0.51 8.48
C GLU A 86 8.22 0.83 9.09
N GLU A 87 9.21 0.85 9.97
CA GLU A 87 9.83 2.09 10.46
C GLU A 87 11.09 2.45 9.66
N ARG A 88 11.79 1.46 9.11
CA ARG A 88 13.03 1.59 8.34
C ARG A 88 12.97 0.90 6.98
N PRO A 89 12.05 1.33 6.08
CA PRO A 89 11.97 0.77 4.73
C PRO A 89 13.24 1.05 3.91
N ASP A 90 13.99 2.10 4.23
CA ASP A 90 15.29 2.41 3.64
C ASP A 90 16.33 1.29 3.85
N ILE A 91 16.41 0.76 5.07
CA ILE A 91 17.28 -0.36 5.42
C ILE A 91 16.79 -1.64 4.76
N ASP A 92 15.48 -1.90 4.84
CA ASP A 92 14.83 -3.06 4.24
C ASP A 92 15.15 -3.16 2.75
N GLN A 93 14.98 -2.08 1.99
CA GLN A 93 15.25 -2.06 0.55
C GLN A 93 16.71 -2.38 0.22
N VAL A 94 17.68 -1.74 0.89
CA VAL A 94 19.12 -1.97 0.64
C VAL A 94 19.48 -3.44 0.85
N TYR A 95 19.03 -4.02 1.95
CA TYR A 95 19.39 -5.41 2.28
C TYR A 95 18.55 -6.43 1.52
N MET A 96 17.31 -6.11 1.13
CA MET A 96 16.50 -6.95 0.24
C MET A 96 17.13 -7.03 -1.16
N ASN A 97 17.62 -5.92 -1.71
CA ASN A 97 18.36 -5.90 -2.97
C ASN A 97 19.60 -6.82 -2.89
N ALA A 98 20.32 -6.77 -1.76
CA ALA A 98 21.46 -7.66 -1.53
C ALA A 98 21.06 -9.14 -1.55
N VAL A 99 19.99 -9.51 -0.83
CA VAL A 99 19.49 -10.91 -0.79
C VAL A 99 19.00 -11.37 -2.15
N GLN A 100 18.32 -10.52 -2.91
CA GLN A 100 17.87 -10.84 -4.27
C GLN A 100 19.05 -11.08 -5.22
N LEU A 101 20.12 -10.28 -5.14
CA LEU A 101 21.34 -10.52 -5.93
C LEU A 101 22.04 -11.82 -5.56
N MET A 102 22.05 -12.18 -4.27
CA MET A 102 22.69 -13.40 -3.79
C MET A 102 21.90 -14.68 -4.11
N THR A 103 20.56 -14.61 -4.04
CA THR A 103 19.70 -15.80 -4.02
C THR A 103 18.72 -15.90 -5.18
N GLY A 104 18.49 -14.81 -5.91
CA GLY A 104 17.44 -14.69 -6.92
C GLY A 104 16.02 -14.54 -6.35
N GLY A 105 15.86 -14.53 -5.03
CA GLY A 105 14.58 -14.37 -4.34
C GLY A 105 14.68 -13.43 -3.13
N GLY A 106 13.56 -13.20 -2.46
CA GLY A 106 13.49 -12.34 -1.28
C GLY A 106 12.22 -12.57 -0.49
N GLY A 107 12.13 -11.96 0.69
CA GLY A 107 11.00 -12.08 1.60
C GLY A 107 11.41 -11.92 3.05
N TRP A 108 10.43 -11.94 3.94
CA TRP A 108 10.62 -11.81 5.38
C TRP A 108 10.29 -13.12 6.11
N PRO A 109 10.95 -13.43 7.25
CA PRO A 109 12.03 -12.68 7.89
C PRO A 109 13.29 -12.66 7.02
N MET A 110 13.96 -11.51 6.97
CA MET A 110 15.20 -11.35 6.22
C MET A 110 16.38 -11.30 7.18
N ASN A 111 17.41 -12.10 6.93
CA ASN A 111 18.60 -12.16 7.77
C ASN A 111 19.86 -11.98 6.91
N VAL A 112 20.64 -10.96 7.23
CA VAL A 112 21.83 -10.55 6.46
C VAL A 112 23.03 -10.41 7.39
N ILE A 113 24.18 -10.94 6.96
CA ILE A 113 25.46 -10.66 7.58
C ILE A 113 26.17 -9.58 6.77
N ALA A 114 26.58 -8.53 7.49
CA ALA A 114 27.31 -7.40 6.96
C ALA A 114 28.63 -7.18 7.69
N LEU A 115 29.58 -6.59 6.99
CA LEU A 115 30.82 -6.07 7.56
C LEU A 115 30.51 -4.97 8.58
N PRO A 116 31.46 -4.60 9.47
CA PRO A 116 31.26 -3.52 10.44
C PRO A 116 30.90 -2.17 9.80
N ASN A 117 31.25 -1.97 8.52
CA ASN A 117 30.90 -0.79 7.74
C ASN A 117 29.50 -0.84 7.10
N GLY A 118 28.71 -1.90 7.34
CA GLY A 118 27.36 -2.09 6.82
C GLY A 118 27.28 -2.85 5.49
N LYS A 119 28.39 -3.10 4.79
CA LYS A 119 28.35 -3.78 3.48
C LYS A 119 27.93 -5.25 3.63
N PRO A 120 26.84 -5.69 2.97
CA PRO A 120 26.39 -7.08 3.05
C PRO A 120 27.34 -8.01 2.30
N PHE A 121 27.42 -9.28 2.73
CA PHE A 121 28.14 -10.31 1.98
C PHE A 121 27.52 -11.71 2.08
N TRP A 122 26.49 -11.89 2.92
CA TRP A 122 25.74 -13.13 3.02
C TRP A 122 24.34 -12.83 3.51
N GLY A 123 23.33 -13.57 3.04
CA GLY A 123 21.97 -13.41 3.54
C GLY A 123 20.97 -14.34 2.92
N GLY A 124 19.78 -14.38 3.51
CA GLY A 124 18.64 -15.13 3.03
C GLY A 124 17.41 -14.82 3.88
N THR A 125 16.37 -15.63 3.72
CA THR A 125 15.11 -15.41 4.42
C THR A 125 15.02 -16.25 5.71
N TYR A 126 14.17 -17.27 5.71
CA TYR A 126 13.97 -18.18 6.82
C TYR A 126 15.08 -19.23 6.89
N PHE A 127 15.63 -19.46 8.08
CA PHE A 127 16.59 -20.53 8.35
C PHE A 127 16.12 -21.39 9.52
N ARG A 128 16.16 -22.72 9.36
CA ARG A 128 15.92 -23.63 10.48
C ARG A 128 17.07 -23.57 11.48
N LYS A 129 16.78 -23.74 12.77
CA LYS A 129 17.74 -23.63 13.88
C LYS A 129 19.11 -24.26 13.63
N GLU A 130 19.18 -25.52 13.21
CA GLU A 130 20.45 -26.23 13.00
C GLU A 130 21.25 -25.65 11.83
N GLN A 131 20.56 -25.29 10.75
CA GLN A 131 21.17 -24.66 9.57
C GLN A 131 21.70 -23.27 9.92
N TRP A 132 20.95 -22.53 10.74
CA TRP A 132 21.32 -21.21 11.22
C TRP A 132 22.61 -21.23 12.04
N ILE A 133 22.69 -22.08 13.07
CA ILE A 133 23.91 -22.25 13.88
C ILE A 133 25.10 -22.64 13.01
N SER A 134 24.90 -23.61 12.10
CA SER A 134 25.97 -24.08 11.21
C SER A 134 26.49 -22.96 10.30
N ALA A 135 25.60 -22.16 9.71
CA ALA A 135 25.97 -21.04 8.85
C ALA A 135 26.73 -19.95 9.63
N LEU A 136 26.23 -19.55 10.80
CA LEU A 136 26.86 -18.52 11.62
C LEU A 136 28.29 -18.89 12.06
N ASN A 137 28.51 -20.14 12.48
CA ASN A 137 29.84 -20.62 12.85
C ASN A 137 30.81 -20.62 11.65
N GLN A 138 30.36 -21.09 10.48
CA GLN A 138 31.17 -21.09 9.26
C GLN A 138 31.54 -19.66 8.81
N ILE A 139 30.61 -18.72 8.93
CA ILE A 139 30.84 -17.31 8.59
C ILE A 139 31.86 -16.68 9.56
N ALA A 140 31.70 -16.93 10.87
CA ALA A 140 32.65 -16.45 11.87
C ALA A 140 34.07 -17.00 11.63
N GLU A 141 34.19 -18.30 11.36
CA GLU A 141 35.48 -18.93 11.04
C GLU A 141 36.11 -18.36 9.76
N LEU A 142 35.29 -18.08 8.73
CA LEU A 142 35.76 -17.50 7.48
C LEU A 142 36.27 -16.07 7.67
N TYR A 143 35.61 -15.27 8.52
CA TYR A 143 36.01 -13.90 8.84
C TYR A 143 37.32 -13.85 9.63
N ASP A 144 37.51 -14.79 10.57
CA ASP A 144 38.75 -14.87 11.34
C ASP A 144 39.94 -15.36 10.49
N LYS A 145 39.70 -16.31 9.57
CA LYS A 145 40.77 -16.97 8.81
C LYS A 145 41.12 -16.29 7.49
N THR A 146 40.13 -15.77 6.76
CA THR A 146 40.32 -15.20 5.40
C THR A 146 39.42 -13.98 5.19
N PRO A 147 39.60 -12.91 5.99
CA PRO A 147 38.76 -11.71 5.90
C PRO A 147 38.82 -11.04 4.53
N GLU A 148 39.94 -11.13 3.82
CA GLU A 148 40.17 -10.50 2.51
C GLU A 148 39.15 -10.95 1.45
N LYS A 149 38.74 -12.22 1.46
CA LYS A 149 37.73 -12.75 0.53
C LYS A 149 36.35 -12.18 0.81
N ILE A 150 36.04 -11.95 2.09
CA ILE A 150 34.76 -11.36 2.51
C ILE A 150 34.70 -9.90 2.07
N TYR A 151 35.77 -9.13 2.28
CA TYR A 151 35.85 -7.75 1.79
C TYR A 151 35.68 -7.66 0.27
N GLU A 152 36.39 -8.51 -0.50
CA GLU A 152 36.27 -8.53 -1.95
C GLU A 152 34.83 -8.86 -2.42
N TYR A 153 34.17 -9.82 -1.79
CA TYR A 153 32.80 -10.17 -2.13
C TYR A 153 31.81 -9.05 -1.75
N ALA A 154 31.97 -8.45 -0.57
CA ALA A 154 31.15 -7.34 -0.11
C ALA A 154 31.25 -6.12 -1.03
N ASP A 155 32.45 -5.79 -1.49
CA ASP A 155 32.67 -4.69 -2.45
C ASP A 155 32.00 -4.96 -3.81
N LYS A 156 32.07 -6.21 -4.30
CA LYS A 156 31.37 -6.60 -5.54
C LYS A 156 29.84 -6.55 -5.37
N LEU A 157 29.32 -7.00 -4.23
CA LEU A 157 27.89 -6.98 -3.95
C LEU A 157 27.37 -5.54 -3.82
N GLU A 158 28.11 -4.65 -3.15
CA GLU A 158 27.78 -3.21 -3.08
C GLU A 158 27.70 -2.58 -4.48
N GLN A 159 28.65 -2.88 -5.37
CA GLN A 159 28.60 -2.42 -6.76
C GLN A 159 27.36 -2.95 -7.49
N GLY A 160 27.00 -4.22 -7.27
CA GLY A 160 25.78 -4.83 -7.78
C GLY A 160 24.52 -4.08 -7.32
N ILE A 161 24.41 -3.81 -6.02
CA ILE A 161 23.28 -3.07 -5.42
C ILE A 161 23.18 -1.67 -6.06
N LYS A 162 24.29 -0.92 -6.12
CA LYS A 162 24.32 0.41 -6.75
C LYS A 162 23.93 0.39 -8.22
N SER A 163 24.19 -0.71 -8.93
CA SER A 163 23.80 -0.85 -10.34
C SER A 163 22.32 -1.19 -10.53
N MET A 164 21.67 -1.87 -9.58
CA MET A 164 20.22 -2.21 -9.66
C MET A 164 19.32 -0.98 -9.61
N ASP A 165 19.73 0.04 -8.87
CA ASP A 165 18.96 1.27 -8.64
C ASP A 165 19.45 2.43 -9.53
N MET A 166 20.39 2.16 -10.44
CA MET A 166 20.91 3.16 -11.36
C MET A 166 19.90 3.41 -12.48
N VAL A 167 19.11 4.47 -12.33
CA VAL A 167 18.28 4.99 -13.41
C VAL A 167 19.12 5.87 -14.32
N SER A 168 19.36 5.41 -15.56
CA SER A 168 20.04 6.22 -16.56
C SER A 168 19.08 7.24 -17.17
N MET A 169 19.53 8.48 -17.32
CA MET A 169 18.77 9.51 -18.01
C MET A 169 18.52 9.09 -19.47
N ASN A 170 17.25 8.96 -19.85
CA ASN A 170 16.86 8.66 -21.21
C ASN A 170 16.87 9.94 -22.04
N SER A 171 17.89 10.09 -22.89
CA SER A 171 18.06 11.23 -23.79
C SER A 171 17.20 11.16 -25.06
N ASP A 172 16.50 10.06 -25.31
CA ASP A 172 15.59 9.96 -26.45
C ASP A 172 14.45 10.96 -26.29
N LYS A 173 14.00 11.55 -27.40
CA LYS A 173 12.86 12.47 -27.40
C LYS A 173 11.64 11.77 -26.78
N PRO A 174 11.04 12.32 -25.70
CA PRO A 174 9.87 11.72 -25.08
C PRO A 174 8.73 11.57 -26.09
N PHE A 175 8.22 10.35 -26.19
CA PHE A 175 7.15 10.00 -27.12
C PHE A 175 6.31 8.90 -26.51
N PHE A 176 5.06 9.22 -26.16
CA PHE A 176 4.13 8.34 -25.47
C PHE A 176 2.91 8.12 -26.36
N GLU A 177 2.73 6.89 -26.83
CA GLU A 177 1.67 6.53 -27.77
C GLU A 177 0.74 5.48 -27.16
N LEU A 178 -0.54 5.57 -27.49
CA LEU A 178 -1.54 4.57 -27.08
C LEU A 178 -1.13 3.15 -27.52
N LYS A 179 -0.56 3.02 -28.72
CA LYS A 179 -0.08 1.74 -29.26
C LYS A 179 0.95 1.04 -28.36
N PHE A 180 1.83 1.80 -27.71
CA PHE A 180 2.78 1.23 -26.75
C PHE A 180 2.04 0.60 -25.56
N VAL A 181 1.02 1.29 -25.03
CA VAL A 181 0.21 0.82 -23.91
C VAL A 181 -0.60 -0.42 -24.30
N GLU A 182 -1.16 -0.42 -25.51
CA GLU A 182 -1.89 -1.54 -26.11
C GLU A 182 -1.02 -2.81 -26.19
N GLU A 183 0.11 -2.75 -26.91
CA GLU A 183 1.02 -3.88 -27.06
C GLU A 183 1.54 -4.42 -25.71
N THR A 184 1.83 -3.51 -24.79
CA THR A 184 2.30 -3.85 -23.43
C THR A 184 1.21 -4.58 -22.66
N THR A 185 -0.03 -4.08 -22.69
CA THR A 185 -1.17 -4.68 -21.97
C THR A 185 -1.58 -6.02 -22.58
N GLU A 186 -1.58 -6.14 -23.91
CA GLU A 186 -1.81 -7.40 -24.61
C GLU A 186 -0.79 -8.47 -24.18
N ASN A 187 0.49 -8.12 -24.11
CA ASN A 187 1.51 -9.05 -23.66
C ASN A 187 1.32 -9.45 -22.18
N TRP A 188 0.99 -8.47 -21.32
CA TRP A 188 0.71 -8.71 -19.90
C TRP A 188 -0.49 -9.64 -19.69
N SER A 189 -1.53 -9.52 -20.53
CA SER A 189 -2.76 -10.30 -20.43
C SER A 189 -2.57 -11.81 -20.52
N LYS A 190 -1.42 -12.28 -21.03
CA LYS A 190 -1.04 -13.70 -21.10
C LYS A 190 -0.84 -14.32 -19.71
N GLN A 191 -0.59 -13.51 -18.69
CA GLN A 191 -0.41 -13.97 -17.30
C GLN A 191 -1.72 -13.93 -16.49
N PHE A 192 -2.82 -13.50 -17.09
CA PHE A 192 -4.11 -13.37 -16.41
C PHE A 192 -4.77 -14.73 -16.19
N ASP A 193 -5.41 -14.88 -15.04
CA ASP A 193 -6.23 -16.01 -14.67
C ASP A 193 -7.69 -15.72 -15.00
N TYR A 194 -8.16 -16.25 -16.12
CA TYR A 194 -9.55 -16.12 -16.56
C TYR A 194 -10.51 -17.08 -15.83
N GLN A 195 -10.01 -17.96 -14.95
CA GLN A 195 -10.80 -18.92 -14.19
C GLN A 195 -11.10 -18.43 -12.76
N TYR A 196 -10.13 -17.81 -12.11
CA TYR A 196 -10.24 -17.32 -10.73
C TYR A 196 -9.91 -15.83 -10.56
N GLY A 197 -9.55 -15.12 -11.64
CA GLY A 197 -9.19 -13.71 -11.58
C GLY A 197 -7.78 -13.49 -11.04
N GLY A 198 -7.21 -12.34 -11.37
CA GLY A 198 -5.84 -11.95 -11.07
C GLY A 198 -4.76 -12.75 -11.79
N THR A 199 -3.53 -12.82 -11.26
CA THR A 199 -2.44 -13.53 -11.96
C THR A 199 -2.60 -15.04 -11.87
N ASN A 200 -2.27 -15.77 -12.95
CA ASN A 200 -2.37 -17.23 -13.04
C ASN A 200 -1.22 -17.97 -12.32
N ARG A 201 -1.08 -17.72 -11.01
CA ARG A 201 -0.11 -18.36 -10.11
C ARG A 201 -0.60 -18.34 -8.67
N ALA A 202 0.06 -19.10 -7.81
CA ALA A 202 -0.05 -18.98 -6.35
C ALA A 202 1.36 -18.67 -5.78
N PRO A 203 1.47 -17.86 -4.71
CA PRO A 203 0.40 -17.08 -4.06
C PRO A 203 -0.16 -15.96 -4.97
N LYS A 204 -1.34 -15.43 -4.63
CA LYS A 204 -2.00 -14.31 -5.31
C LYS A 204 -2.06 -13.06 -4.43
N PHE A 205 -1.40 -12.00 -4.88
CA PHE A 205 -1.49 -10.66 -4.30
C PHE A 205 -2.55 -9.83 -5.03
N MET A 206 -3.27 -8.99 -4.30
CA MET A 206 -4.38 -8.19 -4.84
C MET A 206 -3.93 -7.01 -5.71
N MET A 207 -2.66 -6.59 -5.63
CA MET A 207 -2.01 -5.57 -6.49
C MET A 207 -2.97 -4.44 -6.98
N PRO A 208 -3.54 -3.62 -6.08
CA PRO A 208 -4.63 -2.69 -6.46
C PRO A 208 -4.25 -1.71 -7.57
N ASN A 209 -3.00 -1.25 -7.59
CA ASN A 209 -2.44 -0.38 -8.63
C ASN A 209 -2.55 -0.97 -10.04
N ASN A 210 -2.29 -2.27 -10.19
CA ASN A 210 -2.38 -2.99 -11.45
C ASN A 210 -3.82 -2.94 -11.98
N TYR A 211 -4.79 -3.26 -11.13
CA TYR A 211 -6.19 -3.26 -11.54
C TYR A 211 -6.76 -1.86 -11.72
N HIS A 212 -6.24 -0.84 -11.03
CA HIS A 212 -6.63 0.55 -11.26
C HIS A 212 -6.23 1.02 -12.66
N PHE A 213 -4.97 0.78 -13.05
CA PHE A 213 -4.51 1.03 -14.42
C PHE A 213 -5.32 0.23 -15.46
N LEU A 214 -5.49 -1.08 -15.26
CA LEU A 214 -6.22 -1.93 -16.22
C LEU A 214 -7.70 -1.50 -16.34
N LEU A 215 -8.35 -1.11 -15.24
CA LEU A 215 -9.72 -0.60 -15.23
C LEU A 215 -9.82 0.69 -16.06
N ARG A 216 -8.90 1.63 -15.82
CA ARG A 216 -8.83 2.90 -16.54
C ARG A 216 -8.58 2.67 -18.02
N TYR A 217 -7.54 1.90 -18.36
CA TYR A 217 -7.19 1.61 -19.75
C TYR A 217 -8.36 0.96 -20.48
N ALA A 218 -8.97 -0.09 -19.90
CA ALA A 218 -10.11 -0.78 -20.49
C ALA A 218 -11.29 0.16 -20.77
N TYR A 219 -11.56 1.10 -19.86
CA TYR A 219 -12.62 2.09 -20.05
C TYR A 219 -12.29 3.04 -21.21
N GLN A 220 -11.08 3.60 -21.26
CA GLN A 220 -10.69 4.58 -22.27
C GLN A 220 -10.54 3.98 -23.67
N SER A 221 -10.08 2.73 -23.77
CA SER A 221 -9.95 2.00 -25.04
C SER A 221 -11.24 1.30 -25.46
N SER A 222 -12.29 1.33 -24.63
CA SER A 222 -13.51 0.53 -24.80
C SER A 222 -13.23 -0.99 -24.94
N ASP A 223 -12.15 -1.49 -24.32
CA ASP A 223 -11.83 -2.92 -24.29
C ASP A 223 -12.72 -3.67 -23.30
N LYS A 224 -13.81 -4.22 -23.83
CA LYS A 224 -14.78 -4.98 -23.05
C LYS A 224 -14.19 -6.24 -22.42
N LYS A 225 -13.25 -6.92 -23.08
CA LYS A 225 -12.66 -8.17 -22.56
C LYS A 225 -11.81 -7.87 -21.33
N LEU A 226 -11.00 -6.82 -21.40
CA LEU A 226 -10.18 -6.41 -20.27
C LEU A 226 -11.05 -5.89 -19.12
N GLN A 227 -12.10 -5.12 -19.42
CA GLN A 227 -13.04 -4.66 -18.41
C GLN A 227 -13.72 -5.83 -17.69
N ASP A 228 -14.15 -6.85 -18.43
CA ASP A 228 -14.78 -8.05 -17.88
C ASP A 228 -13.79 -8.85 -17.02
N TYR A 229 -12.51 -8.93 -17.41
CA TYR A 229 -11.46 -9.55 -16.60
C TYR A 229 -11.22 -8.81 -15.27
N VAL A 230 -11.14 -7.48 -15.30
CA VAL A 230 -10.97 -6.68 -14.08
C VAL A 230 -12.19 -6.86 -13.17
N ASN A 231 -13.40 -6.73 -13.72
CA ASN A 231 -14.65 -6.93 -12.97
C ASN A 231 -14.74 -8.34 -12.36
N PHE A 232 -14.34 -9.37 -13.12
CA PHE A 232 -14.30 -10.74 -12.63
C PHE A 232 -13.29 -10.90 -11.49
N THR A 233 -12.10 -10.33 -11.63
CA THR A 233 -11.05 -10.36 -10.60
C THR A 233 -11.51 -9.68 -9.30
N LEU A 234 -12.06 -8.47 -9.40
CA LEU A 234 -12.62 -7.75 -8.25
C LEU A 234 -13.76 -8.53 -7.57
N THR A 235 -14.62 -9.18 -8.35
CA THR A 235 -15.69 -10.02 -7.81
C THR A 235 -15.11 -11.24 -7.08
N LYS A 236 -14.07 -11.88 -7.63
CA LYS A 236 -13.42 -13.04 -7.01
C LYS A 236 -12.70 -12.70 -5.72
N MET A 237 -12.03 -11.55 -5.64
CA MET A 237 -11.44 -11.06 -4.39
C MET A 237 -12.52 -10.75 -3.33
N ALA A 238 -13.61 -10.08 -3.72
CA ALA A 238 -14.72 -9.76 -2.82
C ALA A 238 -15.48 -11.00 -2.33
N TYR A 239 -15.47 -12.08 -3.11
CA TYR A 239 -16.07 -13.37 -2.74
C TYR A 239 -15.09 -14.30 -2.02
N GLY A 240 -13.79 -14.04 -2.15
CA GLY A 240 -12.71 -14.82 -1.58
C GLY A 240 -12.68 -14.76 -0.05
N GLY A 241 -11.92 -15.66 0.56
CA GLY A 241 -11.60 -15.61 1.99
C GLY A 241 -10.58 -14.52 2.34
N VAL A 242 -9.92 -13.92 1.34
CA VAL A 242 -9.12 -12.71 1.53
C VAL A 242 -9.95 -11.52 2.02
N PHE A 243 -11.25 -11.47 1.69
CA PHE A 243 -12.17 -10.48 2.25
C PHE A 243 -12.85 -11.03 3.51
N ASP A 244 -12.74 -10.32 4.64
CA ASP A 244 -13.40 -10.73 5.87
C ASP A 244 -14.90 -10.44 5.81
N HIS A 245 -15.69 -11.45 5.44
CA HIS A 245 -17.15 -11.37 5.30
C HIS A 245 -17.91 -10.97 6.58
N ILE A 246 -17.29 -11.07 7.76
CA ILE A 246 -17.91 -10.72 9.04
C ILE A 246 -17.47 -9.33 9.51
N GLY A 247 -16.16 -9.08 9.51
CA GLY A 247 -15.59 -7.84 10.05
C GLY A 247 -15.42 -6.72 9.04
N GLY A 248 -15.32 -7.04 7.75
CA GLY A 248 -14.83 -6.15 6.70
C GLY A 248 -13.30 -6.11 6.62
N GLY A 249 -12.83 -5.48 5.56
CA GLY A 249 -11.40 -5.36 5.25
C GLY A 249 -10.82 -6.62 4.61
N PHE A 250 -9.71 -6.43 3.92
CA PHE A 250 -8.95 -7.46 3.23
C PHE A 250 -7.72 -7.87 4.01
N SER A 251 -7.42 -9.17 3.95
CA SER A 251 -6.14 -9.75 4.32
C SER A 251 -5.15 -9.63 3.16
N ARG A 252 -3.85 -9.69 3.44
CA ARG A 252 -2.79 -9.23 2.52
C ARG A 252 -2.72 -9.96 1.18
N TYR A 253 -2.83 -11.29 1.18
CA TYR A 253 -2.79 -12.10 -0.04
C TYR A 253 -3.37 -13.50 0.18
N SER A 254 -3.63 -14.22 -0.91
CA SER A 254 -4.10 -15.61 -0.90
C SER A 254 -2.94 -16.59 -1.15
N VAL A 255 -2.84 -17.66 -0.37
CA VAL A 255 -1.85 -18.74 -0.60
C VAL A 255 -2.22 -19.64 -1.77
N ASP A 256 -3.51 -19.67 -2.14
CA ASP A 256 -4.01 -20.45 -3.26
C ASP A 256 -4.50 -19.58 -4.42
N THR A 257 -4.85 -20.24 -5.53
CA THR A 257 -5.30 -19.58 -6.75
C THR A 257 -6.77 -19.10 -6.73
N LYS A 258 -7.58 -19.57 -5.79
CA LYS A 258 -9.04 -19.32 -5.72
C LYS A 258 -9.39 -18.07 -4.93
N TRP A 259 -8.41 -17.41 -4.33
CA TRP A 259 -8.61 -16.37 -3.31
C TRP A 259 -9.23 -16.92 -2.02
N HIS A 260 -9.02 -18.20 -1.71
CA HIS A 260 -9.71 -18.87 -0.60
C HIS A 260 -8.98 -18.71 0.73
N VAL A 261 -7.75 -19.20 0.83
CA VAL A 261 -6.98 -19.18 2.08
C VAL A 261 -6.07 -17.94 2.10
N PRO A 262 -6.30 -16.97 3.00
CA PRO A 262 -5.43 -15.80 3.12
C PRO A 262 -4.19 -16.10 3.95
N HIS A 263 -3.16 -15.26 3.80
CA HIS A 263 -2.36 -14.86 4.95
C HIS A 263 -3.11 -13.76 5.68
N PHE A 264 -3.48 -14.01 6.93
CA PHE A 264 -4.53 -13.26 7.65
C PHE A 264 -4.11 -11.86 8.13
N GLU A 265 -2.87 -11.44 7.84
CA GLU A 265 -2.40 -10.07 8.04
C GLU A 265 -3.35 -9.08 7.37
N LYS A 266 -3.78 -8.03 8.08
CA LYS A 266 -4.54 -6.94 7.48
C LYS A 266 -3.72 -5.66 7.49
N MET A 267 -3.30 -5.24 6.31
CA MET A 267 -2.45 -4.05 6.13
C MET A 267 -3.30 -2.82 5.77
N LEU A 268 -2.97 -1.66 6.34
CA LEU A 268 -3.68 -0.41 6.06
C LEU A 268 -3.56 -0.03 4.57
N TYR A 269 -2.36 -0.13 3.99
CA TYR A 269 -2.10 0.28 2.61
C TYR A 269 -2.85 -0.56 1.57
N ASP A 270 -3.06 -1.87 1.82
CA ASP A 270 -3.83 -2.73 0.93
C ASP A 270 -5.30 -2.29 0.93
N ASN A 271 -5.87 -2.12 2.12
CA ASN A 271 -7.25 -1.71 2.30
C ASN A 271 -7.51 -0.30 1.75
N ALA A 272 -6.58 0.63 1.95
CA ALA A 272 -6.66 2.00 1.43
C ALA A 272 -6.81 2.03 -0.09
N GLN A 273 -5.91 1.35 -0.79
CA GLN A 273 -5.90 1.34 -2.25
C GLN A 273 -7.09 0.55 -2.84
N LEU A 274 -7.51 -0.53 -2.17
CA LEU A 274 -8.70 -1.29 -2.57
C LEU A 274 -9.97 -0.44 -2.46
N VAL A 275 -10.10 0.42 -1.45
CA VAL A 275 -11.24 1.34 -1.35
C VAL A 275 -11.35 2.21 -2.61
N SER A 276 -10.26 2.88 -3.01
CA SER A 276 -10.25 3.69 -4.23
C SER A 276 -10.59 2.87 -5.48
N LEU A 277 -9.99 1.69 -5.63
CA LEU A 277 -10.23 0.80 -6.77
C LEU A 277 -11.69 0.34 -6.87
N TYR A 278 -12.29 -0.11 -5.76
CA TYR A 278 -13.68 -0.55 -5.75
C TYR A 278 -14.66 0.62 -5.92
N ALA A 279 -14.32 1.82 -5.42
CA ALA A 279 -15.12 3.03 -5.65
C ALA A 279 -15.17 3.40 -7.15
N ASP A 280 -14.02 3.43 -7.83
CA ASP A 280 -13.97 3.70 -9.28
C ASP A 280 -14.63 2.56 -10.09
N ALA A 281 -14.43 1.31 -9.70
CA ALA A 281 -15.10 0.17 -10.32
C ALA A 281 -16.62 0.25 -10.16
N TYR A 282 -17.13 0.69 -9.01
CA TYR A 282 -18.56 0.97 -8.82
C TYR A 282 -19.01 2.10 -9.74
N LEU A 283 -18.25 3.19 -9.86
CA LEU A 283 -18.63 4.33 -10.69
C LEU A 283 -18.85 3.91 -12.15
N ILE A 284 -18.03 3.00 -12.66
CA ILE A 284 -18.11 2.46 -14.04
C ILE A 284 -19.20 1.39 -14.18
N THR A 285 -19.25 0.40 -13.29
CA THR A 285 -20.08 -0.81 -13.46
C THR A 285 -21.45 -0.72 -12.81
N LYS A 286 -21.60 0.18 -11.83
CA LYS A 286 -22.75 0.27 -10.90
C LYS A 286 -23.04 -1.03 -10.15
N ASN A 287 -22.05 -1.91 -10.02
CA ASN A 287 -22.21 -3.20 -9.32
C ASN A 287 -22.35 -2.97 -7.80
N PRO A 288 -23.50 -3.26 -7.17
CA PRO A 288 -23.73 -2.98 -5.75
C PRO A 288 -22.76 -3.70 -4.81
N LEU A 289 -22.19 -4.83 -5.22
CA LEU A 289 -21.16 -5.54 -4.45
C LEU A 289 -19.96 -4.63 -4.13
N TYR A 290 -19.57 -3.75 -5.06
CA TYR A 290 -18.41 -2.89 -4.88
C TYR A 290 -18.69 -1.77 -3.87
N LYS A 291 -19.91 -1.24 -3.82
CA LYS A 291 -20.33 -0.33 -2.74
C LYS A 291 -20.34 -1.05 -1.39
N GLU A 292 -20.82 -2.30 -1.34
CA GLU A 292 -20.82 -3.12 -0.12
C GLU A 292 -19.39 -3.34 0.39
N VAL A 293 -18.47 -3.73 -0.50
CA VAL A 293 -17.04 -3.92 -0.17
C VAL A 293 -16.42 -2.64 0.40
N VAL A 294 -16.58 -1.49 -0.27
CA VAL A 294 -16.04 -0.21 0.24
C VAL A 294 -16.62 0.11 1.60
N THR A 295 -17.94 0.02 1.76
CA THR A 295 -18.62 0.34 3.03
C THR A 295 -18.14 -0.57 4.15
N HIS A 296 -18.02 -1.87 3.91
CA HIS A 296 -17.54 -2.83 4.90
C HIS A 296 -16.07 -2.62 5.26
N THR A 297 -15.21 -2.30 4.29
CA THR A 297 -13.80 -1.98 4.56
C THR A 297 -13.67 -0.70 5.37
N LEU A 298 -14.38 0.38 5.03
CA LEU A 298 -14.31 1.64 5.79
C LEU A 298 -14.91 1.51 7.21
N ASN A 299 -15.95 0.69 7.38
CA ASN A 299 -16.46 0.37 8.72
C ASN A 299 -15.46 -0.43 9.56
N TYR A 300 -14.67 -1.32 8.95
CA TYR A 300 -13.56 -2.00 9.60
C TYR A 300 -12.48 -1.00 10.03
N ILE A 301 -12.07 -0.10 9.12
CA ILE A 301 -11.04 0.91 9.40
C ILE A 301 -11.48 1.83 10.55
N GLU A 302 -12.72 2.32 10.51
CA GLU A 302 -13.27 3.16 11.57
C GLU A 302 -13.31 2.44 12.93
N ARG A 303 -13.73 1.18 12.95
CA ARG A 303 -13.93 0.42 14.18
C ARG A 303 -12.63 -0.06 14.82
N ASP A 304 -11.72 -0.59 14.01
CA ASP A 304 -10.58 -1.37 14.51
C ASP A 304 -9.22 -0.69 14.26
N MET A 305 -9.12 0.22 13.29
CA MET A 305 -7.85 0.78 12.83
C MET A 305 -7.74 2.30 13.06
N THR A 306 -8.72 2.95 13.69
CA THR A 306 -8.75 4.41 13.83
C THR A 306 -8.51 4.84 15.28
N THR A 307 -7.66 5.85 15.45
CA THR A 307 -7.36 6.50 16.73
C THR A 307 -8.30 7.67 17.02
N ASP A 308 -8.32 8.13 18.27
CA ASP A 308 -9.13 9.29 18.69
C ASP A 308 -8.74 10.60 17.98
N ASN A 309 -7.47 10.78 17.60
CA ASN A 309 -7.02 11.98 16.88
C ASN A 309 -7.24 11.88 15.35
N GLY A 310 -7.75 10.76 14.84
CA GLY A 310 -8.04 10.55 13.42
C GLY A 310 -6.90 9.95 12.61
N ALA A 311 -5.78 9.61 13.24
CA ALA A 311 -4.76 8.76 12.63
C ALA A 311 -5.27 7.31 12.48
N PHE A 312 -4.68 6.57 11.56
CA PHE A 312 -4.91 5.16 11.33
C PHE A 312 -3.70 4.32 11.76
N TYR A 313 -3.95 3.18 12.38
CA TYR A 313 -2.95 2.18 12.75
C TYR A 313 -2.45 1.40 11.53
N SER A 314 -1.25 0.83 11.64
CA SER A 314 -0.56 0.20 10.51
C SER A 314 -1.14 -1.14 10.09
N SER A 315 -1.32 -2.08 11.02
CA SER A 315 -1.74 -3.44 10.67
C SER A 315 -2.35 -4.25 11.83
N LEU A 316 -3.02 -5.35 11.48
CA LEU A 316 -3.36 -6.44 12.40
C LEU A 316 -2.53 -7.68 12.04
N ASP A 317 -2.05 -8.36 13.08
CA ASP A 317 -1.29 -9.61 13.01
C ASP A 317 -2.10 -10.73 12.32
N ALA A 318 -1.40 -11.65 11.65
CA ALA A 318 -1.99 -12.87 11.12
C ALA A 318 -2.37 -13.84 12.25
N ASP A 319 -1.58 -13.82 13.32
CA ASP A 319 -1.66 -14.76 14.43
C ASP A 319 -2.55 -14.25 15.57
N SER A 320 -3.25 -15.17 16.21
CA SER A 320 -4.01 -14.92 17.43
C SER A 320 -4.04 -16.17 18.30
N PHE A 321 -4.27 -16.02 19.60
CA PHE A 321 -4.37 -17.18 20.48
C PHE A 321 -5.64 -17.99 20.14
N ASN A 322 -5.47 -19.29 19.91
CA ASN A 322 -6.58 -20.22 19.80
C ASN A 322 -7.13 -20.60 21.20
N ASN A 323 -8.12 -21.49 21.24
CA ASN A 323 -8.75 -21.92 22.50
C ASN A 323 -7.81 -22.70 23.44
N GLU A 324 -6.68 -23.20 22.93
CA GLU A 324 -5.66 -23.93 23.68
C GLU A 324 -4.57 -23.00 24.23
N GLY A 325 -4.62 -21.70 23.90
CA GLY A 325 -3.64 -20.71 24.32
C GLY A 325 -2.36 -20.71 23.49
N THR A 326 -2.37 -21.31 22.30
CA THR A 326 -1.25 -21.24 21.35
C THR A 326 -1.51 -20.19 20.27
N LEU A 327 -0.48 -19.43 19.86
CA LEU A 327 -0.58 -18.53 18.71
C LEU A 327 -0.72 -19.36 17.43
N GLU A 328 -1.75 -19.07 16.65
CA GLU A 328 -2.07 -19.76 15.40
C GLU A 328 -2.59 -18.76 14.36
N GLU A 329 -2.10 -18.87 13.12
CA GLU A 329 -2.51 -18.03 12.01
C GLU A 329 -4.01 -18.23 11.72
N GLY A 330 -4.76 -17.13 11.64
CA GLY A 330 -6.17 -17.17 11.28
C GLY A 330 -7.14 -17.62 12.39
N ALA A 331 -6.67 -18.00 13.58
CA ALA A 331 -7.51 -18.54 14.67
C ALA A 331 -8.71 -17.64 15.05
N PHE A 332 -8.54 -16.32 14.97
CA PHE A 332 -9.61 -15.34 15.18
C PHE A 332 -10.69 -15.38 14.08
N TYR A 333 -10.32 -15.68 12.84
CA TYR A 333 -11.16 -15.49 11.65
C TYR A 333 -11.93 -16.74 11.21
N VAL A 334 -11.43 -17.93 11.58
CA VAL A 334 -11.99 -19.21 11.13
C VAL A 334 -13.14 -19.73 11.99
N TRP A 335 -13.91 -20.64 11.41
CA TRP A 335 -15.11 -21.21 12.02
C TRP A 335 -15.17 -22.72 11.90
N GLN A 336 -15.73 -23.39 12.91
CA GLN A 336 -16.07 -24.82 12.78
C GLN A 336 -17.53 -25.01 12.40
N LYS A 337 -17.81 -26.06 11.62
CA LYS A 337 -19.17 -26.34 11.13
C LYS A 337 -20.20 -26.54 12.24
N GLU A 338 -19.86 -27.31 13.28
CA GLU A 338 -20.78 -27.60 14.39
C GLU A 338 -21.01 -26.38 15.29
N GLU A 339 -20.00 -25.49 15.41
CA GLU A 339 -20.14 -24.18 16.05
C GLU A 339 -21.16 -23.33 15.30
N LEU A 340 -21.01 -23.20 13.97
CA LEU A 340 -21.93 -22.43 13.12
C LEU A 340 -23.37 -22.95 13.17
N LYS A 341 -23.57 -24.29 13.18
CA LYS A 341 -24.90 -24.89 13.36
C LYS A 341 -25.54 -24.47 14.68
N THR A 342 -24.77 -24.47 15.75
CA THR A 342 -25.25 -24.11 17.09
C THR A 342 -25.62 -22.63 17.17
N ILE A 343 -24.81 -21.76 16.56
CA ILE A 343 -25.03 -20.31 16.54
C ILE A 343 -26.24 -19.94 15.67
N LEU A 344 -26.26 -20.40 14.41
CA LEU A 344 -27.19 -19.96 13.38
C LEU A 344 -28.51 -20.74 13.35
N LYS A 345 -28.54 -21.94 13.95
CA LYS A 345 -29.73 -22.78 14.09
C LYS A 345 -30.43 -22.98 12.75
N GLY A 346 -31.68 -22.51 12.62
CA GLY A 346 -32.49 -22.67 11.40
C GLY A 346 -31.92 -21.94 10.16
N ASP A 347 -31.07 -20.93 10.36
CA ASP A 347 -30.43 -20.21 9.25
C ASP A 347 -29.14 -20.88 8.75
N PHE A 348 -28.65 -21.92 9.44
CA PHE A 348 -27.39 -22.56 9.11
C PHE A 348 -27.35 -23.09 7.67
N GLU A 349 -28.41 -23.70 7.16
CA GLU A 349 -28.41 -24.27 5.80
C GLU A 349 -28.23 -23.20 4.72
N LEU A 350 -28.98 -22.09 4.83
CA LEU A 350 -28.85 -20.95 3.92
C LEU A 350 -27.47 -20.28 4.04
N PHE A 351 -26.96 -20.09 5.26
CA PHE A 351 -25.60 -19.58 5.49
C PHE A 351 -24.53 -20.50 4.90
N SER A 352 -24.69 -21.81 5.11
CA SER A 352 -23.77 -22.85 4.64
C SER A 352 -23.69 -22.87 3.12
N ASP A 353 -24.81 -22.68 2.44
CA ASP A 353 -24.86 -22.55 0.99
C ASP A 353 -24.23 -21.23 0.51
N TYR A 354 -24.49 -20.12 1.20
CA TYR A 354 -23.96 -18.80 0.85
C TYR A 354 -22.43 -18.70 0.99
N TYR A 355 -21.87 -19.16 2.11
CA TYR A 355 -20.44 -19.10 2.42
C TYR A 355 -19.69 -20.42 2.26
N ASN A 356 -20.30 -21.37 1.55
CA ASN A 356 -19.71 -22.65 1.20
C ASN A 356 -19.09 -23.43 2.37
N ILE A 357 -19.88 -23.69 3.43
CA ILE A 357 -19.51 -24.59 4.54
C ILE A 357 -19.60 -26.06 4.08
N ASN A 358 -18.81 -26.38 3.06
CA ASN A 358 -18.70 -27.65 2.36
C ASN A 358 -17.24 -27.83 1.84
N ALA A 359 -16.99 -28.86 1.03
CA ALA A 359 -15.64 -29.15 0.53
C ALA A 359 -14.97 -28.00 -0.25
N TYR A 360 -15.73 -27.01 -0.73
CA TYR A 360 -15.19 -25.84 -1.42
C TYR A 360 -14.57 -24.82 -0.45
N GLY A 361 -15.17 -24.61 0.74
CA GLY A 361 -14.70 -23.65 1.75
C GLY A 361 -13.95 -24.28 2.92
N SER A 362 -13.81 -25.61 2.94
CA SER A 362 -13.07 -26.33 3.99
C SER A 362 -11.59 -25.96 3.96
N TRP A 363 -11.04 -25.71 5.15
CA TRP A 363 -9.62 -25.52 5.41
C TRP A 363 -9.14 -26.56 6.44
N GLU A 364 -7.89 -26.42 6.87
CA GLU A 364 -7.21 -27.34 7.78
C GLU A 364 -7.90 -27.43 9.16
N HIS A 365 -7.61 -28.48 9.92
CA HIS A 365 -8.14 -28.66 11.29
C HIS A 365 -9.68 -28.59 11.41
N ASN A 366 -10.42 -28.94 10.36
CA ASN A 366 -11.89 -28.82 10.25
C ASN A 366 -12.42 -27.38 10.35
N ASN A 367 -11.55 -26.40 10.12
CA ASN A 367 -11.90 -25.00 10.07
C ASN A 367 -12.40 -24.61 8.67
N TYR A 368 -13.20 -23.55 8.63
CA TYR A 368 -13.72 -22.95 7.41
C TYR A 368 -13.32 -21.49 7.36
N VAL A 369 -12.75 -21.10 6.23
CA VAL A 369 -12.64 -19.70 5.81
C VAL A 369 -13.85 -19.39 4.95
N LEU A 370 -14.64 -18.38 5.33
CA LEU A 370 -15.85 -18.03 4.60
C LEU A 370 -15.49 -17.61 3.17
N ILE A 371 -16.10 -18.24 2.18
CA ILE A 371 -15.87 -17.97 0.77
C ILE A 371 -17.18 -18.14 0.01
N ARG A 372 -17.37 -17.37 -1.05
CA ARG A 372 -18.54 -17.43 -1.91
C ARG A 372 -18.20 -17.95 -3.29
N LYS A 373 -18.95 -18.95 -3.73
CA LYS A 373 -18.92 -19.46 -5.11
C LYS A 373 -20.01 -18.84 -5.99
N GLU A 374 -21.14 -18.49 -5.39
CA GLU A 374 -22.36 -18.07 -6.08
C GLU A 374 -22.72 -16.60 -5.75
N ASP A 375 -23.37 -15.96 -6.71
CA ASP A 375 -23.95 -14.63 -6.56
C ASP A 375 -25.27 -14.67 -5.78
N ASP A 376 -25.73 -13.51 -5.31
CA ASP A 376 -26.96 -13.39 -4.52
C ASP A 376 -28.18 -13.92 -5.30
N ALA A 377 -28.25 -13.68 -6.62
CA ALA A 377 -29.36 -14.13 -7.46
C ALA A 377 -29.53 -15.66 -7.49
N LYS A 378 -28.42 -16.41 -7.53
CA LYS A 378 -28.45 -17.88 -7.46
C LYS A 378 -28.93 -18.38 -6.10
N ILE A 379 -28.48 -17.75 -5.01
CA ILE A 379 -28.87 -18.13 -3.65
C ILE A 379 -30.37 -17.84 -3.43
N ILE A 380 -30.83 -16.66 -3.82
CA ILE A 380 -32.23 -16.24 -3.79
C ILE A 380 -33.10 -17.27 -4.50
N LYS A 381 -32.73 -17.66 -5.73
CA LYS A 381 -33.47 -18.66 -6.51
C LYS A 381 -33.47 -20.04 -5.84
N LYS A 382 -32.34 -20.47 -5.28
CA LYS A 382 -32.20 -21.79 -4.63
C LYS A 382 -33.06 -21.91 -3.37
N HIS A 383 -33.08 -20.86 -2.55
CA HIS A 383 -33.80 -20.86 -1.27
C HIS A 383 -35.20 -20.25 -1.34
N GLN A 384 -35.61 -19.74 -2.51
CA GLN A 384 -36.93 -19.15 -2.76
C GLN A 384 -37.26 -18.00 -1.81
N ILE A 385 -36.28 -17.12 -1.59
CA ILE A 385 -36.38 -15.92 -0.76
C ILE A 385 -36.34 -14.66 -1.65
N THR A 386 -36.62 -13.48 -1.10
CA THR A 386 -36.47 -12.19 -1.80
C THR A 386 -35.10 -11.58 -1.56
N ASP A 387 -34.74 -10.55 -2.35
CA ASP A 387 -33.53 -9.75 -2.13
C ASP A 387 -33.49 -9.12 -0.73
N GLU A 388 -34.62 -8.58 -0.26
CA GLU A 388 -34.72 -7.98 1.08
C GLU A 388 -34.51 -9.03 2.17
N GLN A 389 -35.10 -10.22 2.02
CA GLN A 389 -34.91 -11.30 2.98
C GLN A 389 -33.45 -11.75 3.03
N LEU A 390 -32.77 -11.89 1.89
CA LEU A 390 -31.34 -12.23 1.89
C LEU A 390 -30.52 -11.11 2.54
N ALA A 391 -30.81 -9.85 2.26
CA ALA A 391 -30.11 -8.71 2.87
C ALA A 391 -30.27 -8.70 4.41
N GLU A 392 -31.49 -8.90 4.92
CA GLU A 392 -31.77 -9.04 6.35
C GLU A 392 -31.01 -10.22 6.97
N LYS A 393 -30.97 -11.36 6.28
CA LYS A 393 -30.23 -12.55 6.72
C LYS A 393 -28.73 -12.29 6.81
N LYS A 394 -28.13 -11.70 5.78
CA LYS A 394 -26.69 -11.31 5.77
C LYS A 394 -26.36 -10.40 6.95
N GLN A 395 -27.18 -9.38 7.19
CA GLN A 395 -26.98 -8.46 8.31
C GLN A 395 -27.07 -9.17 9.67
N CYS A 396 -28.10 -10.01 9.87
CA CYS A 396 -28.28 -10.78 11.09
C CYS A 396 -27.11 -11.74 11.35
N TRP A 397 -26.64 -12.45 10.33
CA TRP A 397 -25.46 -13.33 10.45
C TRP A 397 -24.22 -12.54 10.84
N LYS A 398 -23.98 -11.40 10.19
CA LYS A 398 -22.84 -10.53 10.51
C LYS A 398 -22.87 -10.06 11.95
N GLU A 399 -23.99 -9.52 12.42
CA GLU A 399 -24.18 -9.06 13.81
C GLU A 399 -24.02 -10.20 14.83
N THR A 400 -24.56 -11.38 14.52
CA THR A 400 -24.45 -12.54 15.40
C THR A 400 -23.00 -13.03 15.48
N LEU A 401 -22.36 -13.23 14.33
CA LEU A 401 -21.02 -13.80 14.24
C LEU A 401 -19.95 -12.81 14.73
N ILE A 402 -20.10 -11.50 14.51
CA ILE A 402 -19.16 -10.52 15.06
C ILE A 402 -19.22 -10.49 16.59
N ALA A 403 -20.40 -10.61 17.19
CA ALA A 403 -20.56 -10.65 18.65
C ALA A 403 -19.94 -11.90 19.28
N ILE A 404 -19.97 -13.05 18.58
CA ILE A 404 -19.28 -14.27 19.00
C ILE A 404 -17.78 -14.14 18.80
N ARG A 405 -17.35 -13.70 17.60
CA ARG A 405 -15.93 -13.57 17.25
C ARG A 405 -15.19 -12.61 18.16
N ASN A 406 -15.82 -11.50 18.58
CA ASN A 406 -15.23 -10.54 19.51
C ASN A 406 -14.94 -11.09 20.91
N LYS A 407 -15.39 -12.31 21.24
CA LYS A 407 -15.02 -13.02 22.48
C LYS A 407 -13.77 -13.88 22.33
N LYS A 408 -13.32 -14.15 21.09
CA LYS A 408 -12.06 -14.83 20.81
C LYS A 408 -10.88 -13.89 21.09
N PRO A 409 -9.69 -14.40 21.45
CA PRO A 409 -8.48 -13.58 21.50
C PRO A 409 -8.27 -12.89 20.15
N LYS A 410 -8.09 -11.56 20.18
CA LYS A 410 -7.90 -10.77 18.95
C LYS A 410 -6.47 -10.92 18.44
N PRO A 411 -6.25 -10.78 17.12
CA PRO A 411 -4.90 -10.57 16.59
C PRO A 411 -4.28 -9.33 17.22
N ARG A 412 -2.95 -9.34 17.35
CA ARG A 412 -2.21 -8.20 17.87
C ARG A 412 -2.35 -7.02 16.91
N LEU A 413 -2.56 -5.84 17.46
CA LEU A 413 -2.60 -4.58 16.71
C LEU A 413 -1.20 -4.00 16.66
N ASP A 414 -0.69 -3.77 15.45
CA ASP A 414 0.44 -2.87 15.26
C ASP A 414 -0.10 -1.44 15.29
N ASP A 415 -0.02 -0.86 16.48
CA ASP A 415 -0.63 0.41 16.82
C ASP A 415 0.31 1.60 16.61
N LYS A 416 1.35 1.42 15.78
CA LYS A 416 2.08 2.54 15.17
C LYS A 416 1.30 3.10 13.99
N THR A 417 1.63 4.33 13.63
CA THR A 417 1.02 5.07 12.52
C THR A 417 2.13 5.51 11.59
N LEU A 418 1.94 5.28 10.28
CA LEU A 418 2.87 5.70 9.24
C LEU A 418 2.23 6.76 8.36
N THR A 419 2.94 7.85 8.08
CA THR A 419 2.45 9.00 7.31
C THR A 419 2.00 8.56 5.92
N SER A 420 2.81 7.78 5.20
CA SER A 420 2.45 7.32 3.86
C SER A 420 1.16 6.49 3.81
N TRP A 421 0.97 5.57 4.76
CA TRP A 421 -0.21 4.71 4.79
C TRP A 421 -1.46 5.46 5.24
N ASN A 422 -1.29 6.46 6.11
CA ASN A 422 -2.38 7.37 6.49
C ASN A 422 -2.84 8.20 5.30
N ALA A 423 -1.92 8.77 4.54
CA ALA A 423 -2.24 9.51 3.33
C ALA A 423 -2.93 8.64 2.27
N LEU A 424 -2.51 7.37 2.09
CA LEU A 424 -3.21 6.42 1.23
C LEU A 424 -4.66 6.20 1.69
N MET A 425 -4.90 6.00 2.99
CA MET A 425 -6.26 5.78 3.51
C MET A 425 -7.11 7.05 3.46
N LEU A 426 -6.52 8.23 3.72
CA LEU A 426 -7.14 9.54 3.53
C LEU A 426 -7.68 9.64 2.10
N LYS A 427 -6.84 9.33 1.10
CA LYS A 427 -7.26 9.29 -0.30
C LYS A 427 -8.37 8.24 -0.54
N GLY A 428 -8.28 7.07 0.07
CA GLY A 428 -9.35 6.05 0.01
C GLY A 428 -10.71 6.59 0.48
N TYR A 429 -10.75 7.28 1.64
CA TYR A 429 -11.96 7.92 2.13
C TYR A 429 -12.47 9.02 1.17
N LEU A 430 -11.57 9.81 0.57
CA LEU A 430 -11.96 10.84 -0.41
C LEU A 430 -12.52 10.25 -1.70
N ASP A 431 -11.94 9.17 -2.22
CA ASP A 431 -12.45 8.48 -3.39
C ASP A 431 -13.81 7.83 -3.12
N ALA A 432 -14.01 7.27 -1.93
CA ALA A 432 -15.31 6.79 -1.50
C ALA A 432 -16.35 7.93 -1.37
N TYR A 433 -15.97 9.07 -0.78
CA TYR A 433 -16.83 10.25 -0.70
C TYR A 433 -17.22 10.76 -2.08
N ARG A 434 -16.24 10.91 -2.98
CA ARG A 434 -16.42 11.35 -4.37
C ARG A 434 -17.49 10.54 -5.11
N VAL A 435 -17.57 9.23 -4.84
CA VAL A 435 -18.46 8.31 -5.54
C VAL A 435 -19.80 8.11 -4.83
N PHE A 436 -19.81 8.06 -3.49
CA PHE A 436 -20.99 7.69 -2.71
C PHE A 436 -21.70 8.87 -2.04
N GLU A 437 -21.09 10.06 -2.02
CA GLU A 437 -21.62 11.29 -1.41
C GLU A 437 -21.95 11.16 0.10
N GLU A 438 -21.33 10.19 0.79
CA GLU A 438 -21.52 9.97 2.23
C GLU A 438 -20.62 10.91 3.03
N LYS A 439 -21.20 11.96 3.64
CA LYS A 439 -20.44 13.02 4.34
C LYS A 439 -19.47 12.51 5.41
N ILE A 440 -19.81 11.41 6.09
CA ILE A 440 -18.94 10.81 7.10
C ILE A 440 -17.56 10.44 6.53
N TYR A 441 -17.47 10.06 5.26
CA TYR A 441 -16.19 9.73 4.62
C TYR A 441 -15.30 10.97 4.46
N LEU A 442 -15.88 12.11 4.05
CA LEU A 442 -15.15 13.38 4.01
C LEU A 442 -14.70 13.81 5.41
N ASP A 443 -15.58 13.72 6.41
CA ASP A 443 -15.26 14.12 7.79
C ASP A 443 -14.08 13.31 8.36
N LYS A 444 -13.99 12.00 8.04
CA LYS A 444 -12.86 11.15 8.42
C LYS A 444 -11.57 11.52 7.68
N ALA A 445 -11.66 11.80 6.38
CA ALA A 445 -10.53 12.24 5.57
C ALA A 445 -9.96 13.57 6.07
N GLU A 446 -10.78 14.58 6.34
CA GLU A 446 -10.35 15.88 6.87
C GLU A 446 -9.72 15.74 8.25
N LYS A 447 -10.29 14.89 9.12
CA LYS A 447 -9.71 14.63 10.45
C LYS A 447 -8.31 14.01 10.33
N ASN A 448 -8.11 13.06 9.41
CA ASN A 448 -6.78 12.49 9.15
C ASN A 448 -5.81 13.50 8.52
N ALA A 449 -6.27 14.32 7.57
CA ALA A 449 -5.47 15.39 6.98
C ALA A 449 -4.96 16.37 8.05
N HIS A 450 -5.82 16.75 8.99
CA HIS A 450 -5.43 17.58 10.13
C HIS A 450 -4.46 16.87 11.07
N PHE A 451 -4.57 15.56 11.27
CA PHE A 451 -3.54 14.81 11.99
C PHE A 451 -2.18 14.92 11.30
N ILE A 452 -2.11 14.69 9.98
CA ILE A 452 -0.85 14.82 9.22
C ILE A 452 -0.26 16.24 9.38
N MET A 453 -1.08 17.27 9.20
CA MET A 453 -0.65 18.67 9.35
C MET A 453 -0.18 19.03 10.76
N ASN A 454 -0.84 18.51 11.80
CA ASN A 454 -0.57 18.92 13.18
C ASN A 454 0.51 18.08 13.87
N ASN A 455 0.77 16.85 13.39
CA ASN A 455 1.62 15.89 14.09
C ASN A 455 2.78 15.35 13.23
N GLN A 456 2.64 15.35 11.90
CA GLN A 456 3.66 14.80 10.99
C GLN A 456 4.43 15.88 10.24
N LEU A 457 3.77 16.98 9.86
CA LEU A 457 4.44 18.15 9.30
C LEU A 457 5.27 18.85 10.37
N ARG A 458 6.55 19.03 10.08
CA ARG A 458 7.53 19.70 10.92
C ARG A 458 7.59 21.19 10.60
N GLU A 459 8.19 21.97 11.50
CA GLU A 459 8.36 23.42 11.36
C GLU A 459 9.27 23.82 10.17
N ASP A 460 10.19 22.94 9.76
CA ASP A 460 11.09 23.13 8.61
C ASP A 460 10.41 22.82 7.25
N GLY A 461 9.15 22.38 7.27
CA GLY A 461 8.40 21.97 6.08
C GLY A 461 8.57 20.49 5.69
N GLY A 462 9.40 19.73 6.41
CA GLY A 462 9.54 18.29 6.22
C GLY A 462 8.42 17.49 6.89
N LEU A 463 8.29 16.22 6.52
CA LEU A 463 7.40 15.25 7.15
C LEU A 463 8.18 14.29 8.03
N ASN A 464 7.53 13.78 9.07
CA ASN A 464 7.96 12.57 9.78
C ASN A 464 7.32 11.33 9.16
N HIS A 465 8.00 10.20 9.27
CA HIS A 465 7.53 8.91 8.78
C HIS A 465 6.59 8.21 9.77
N ASN A 466 6.98 8.14 11.05
CA ASN A 466 6.27 7.39 12.07
C ASN A 466 5.63 8.27 13.14
N TYR A 467 4.59 7.74 13.78
CA TYR A 467 3.96 8.30 14.95
C TYR A 467 3.56 7.22 15.94
N LYS A 468 3.96 7.41 17.19
CA LYS A 468 3.60 6.52 18.30
C LYS A 468 3.53 7.28 19.61
N ILE A 469 2.39 7.18 20.31
CA ILE A 469 2.19 7.72 21.68
C ILE A 469 2.64 9.20 21.77
N GLY A 470 2.17 10.04 20.84
CA GLY A 470 2.46 11.48 20.86
C GLY A 470 3.86 11.87 20.36
N LYS A 471 4.65 10.92 19.84
CA LYS A 471 6.00 11.18 19.32
C LYS A 471 6.13 10.76 17.87
N SER A 472 6.85 11.57 17.10
CA SER A 472 7.32 11.27 15.75
C SER A 472 8.84 11.37 15.77
N ASN A 473 9.54 10.29 15.37
CA ASN A 473 10.98 10.17 15.62
C ASN A 473 11.80 9.88 14.36
N ILE A 474 11.16 9.53 13.25
CA ILE A 474 11.83 9.12 12.01
C ILE A 474 11.54 10.16 10.93
N ASN A 475 12.59 10.61 10.25
CA ASN A 475 12.49 11.52 9.11
C ASN A 475 11.66 10.87 7.98
N GLY A 476 10.82 11.65 7.31
CA GLY A 476 9.98 11.17 6.23
C GLY A 476 10.80 10.70 5.02
N TYR A 477 10.39 9.59 4.42
CA TYR A 477 10.90 9.10 3.15
C TYR A 477 10.09 9.69 2.00
N LEU A 478 10.58 9.60 0.77
CA LEU A 478 9.88 10.11 -0.42
C LEU A 478 8.44 9.58 -0.53
N GLU A 479 8.17 8.36 -0.07
CA GLU A 479 6.81 7.79 -0.03
C GLU A 479 5.84 8.61 0.81
N ASP A 480 6.28 9.17 1.95
CA ASP A 480 5.45 9.96 2.85
C ASP A 480 5.01 11.25 2.18
N TYR A 481 5.94 11.91 1.47
CA TYR A 481 5.63 13.09 0.69
C TYR A 481 4.76 12.76 -0.51
N ALA A 482 5.14 11.77 -1.32
CA ALA A 482 4.44 11.46 -2.56
C ALA A 482 2.97 11.07 -2.29
N THR A 483 2.70 10.26 -1.28
CA THR A 483 1.33 9.88 -0.90
C THR A 483 0.55 11.03 -0.27
N THR A 484 1.19 11.84 0.60
CA THR A 484 0.55 13.03 1.22
C THR A 484 0.17 14.07 0.18
N ILE A 485 1.05 14.35 -0.77
CA ILE A 485 0.80 15.28 -1.88
C ILE A 485 -0.40 14.79 -2.72
N ASP A 486 -0.44 13.51 -3.10
CA ASP A 486 -1.56 12.95 -3.87
C ASP A 486 -2.89 13.03 -3.10
N ALA A 487 -2.86 12.74 -1.80
CA ALA A 487 -4.01 12.85 -0.91
C ALA A 487 -4.50 14.30 -0.75
N PHE A 488 -3.61 15.28 -0.61
CA PHE A 488 -3.97 16.70 -0.49
C PHE A 488 -4.46 17.31 -1.79
N LEU A 489 -3.94 16.86 -2.94
CA LEU A 489 -4.52 17.18 -4.25
C LEU A 489 -5.96 16.67 -4.36
N ALA A 490 -6.22 15.42 -3.95
CA ALA A 490 -7.58 14.88 -3.91
C ALA A 490 -8.48 15.62 -2.91
N LEU A 491 -7.93 16.05 -1.77
CA LEU A 491 -8.68 16.80 -0.75
C LEU A 491 -9.09 18.18 -1.27
N TYR A 492 -8.21 18.88 -1.98
CA TYR A 492 -8.56 20.11 -2.70
C TYR A 492 -9.67 19.86 -3.72
N GLU A 493 -9.58 18.83 -4.56
CA GLU A 493 -10.60 18.53 -5.57
C GLU A 493 -11.99 18.24 -4.97
N ASN A 494 -12.06 17.78 -3.71
CA ASN A 494 -13.31 17.50 -3.01
C ASN A 494 -13.81 18.65 -2.10
N THR A 495 -12.93 19.55 -1.65
CA THR A 495 -13.27 20.61 -0.68
C THR A 495 -13.18 22.03 -1.23
N LEU A 496 -12.44 22.22 -2.33
CA LEU A 496 -12.05 23.53 -2.88
C LEU A 496 -11.28 24.42 -1.89
N ASN A 497 -10.66 23.82 -0.86
CA ASN A 497 -9.81 24.55 0.05
C ASN A 497 -8.38 24.60 -0.49
N ASP A 498 -8.01 25.78 -1.01
CA ASP A 498 -6.70 26.06 -1.60
C ASP A 498 -5.52 25.73 -0.68
N ALA A 499 -5.69 25.77 0.65
CA ALA A 499 -4.63 25.46 1.60
C ALA A 499 -4.02 24.07 1.37
N TRP A 500 -4.84 23.08 0.98
CA TRP A 500 -4.38 21.73 0.67
C TRP A 500 -3.52 21.71 -0.60
N LEU A 501 -3.96 22.42 -1.64
CA LEU A 501 -3.23 22.51 -2.91
C LEU A 501 -1.89 23.24 -2.74
N PHE A 502 -1.86 24.33 -1.96
CA PHE A 502 -0.62 25.05 -1.65
C PHE A 502 0.33 24.22 -0.79
N THR A 503 -0.18 23.49 0.20
CA THR A 503 0.65 22.59 1.01
C THR A 503 1.24 21.46 0.17
N ALA A 504 0.47 20.87 -0.74
CA ALA A 504 0.94 19.87 -1.68
C ALA A 504 2.11 20.39 -2.56
N ARG A 505 2.04 21.66 -3.00
CA ARG A 505 3.14 22.31 -3.73
C ARG A 505 4.36 22.50 -2.84
N ASP A 506 4.18 22.95 -1.61
CA ASP A 506 5.30 23.27 -0.72
C ASP A 506 6.05 21.99 -0.30
N LEU A 507 5.33 20.90 -0.03
CA LEU A 507 5.92 19.56 0.14
C LEU A 507 6.66 19.09 -1.11
N THR A 508 6.13 19.36 -2.30
CA THR A 508 6.81 19.03 -3.57
C THR A 508 8.12 19.80 -3.72
N ASN A 509 8.15 21.08 -3.34
CA ASN A 509 9.38 21.87 -3.35
C ASN A 509 10.41 21.32 -2.36
N TYR A 510 9.98 20.95 -1.15
CA TYR A 510 10.85 20.27 -0.18
C TYR A 510 11.47 18.98 -0.77
N CYS A 511 10.68 18.21 -1.54
CA CYS A 511 11.22 17.04 -2.26
C CYS A 511 12.30 17.40 -3.28
N PHE A 512 12.16 18.50 -4.01
CA PHE A 512 13.21 18.97 -4.93
C PHE A 512 14.49 19.35 -4.19
N ASP A 513 14.38 20.00 -3.03
CA ASP A 513 15.53 20.46 -2.27
C ASP A 513 16.31 19.30 -1.60
N HIS A 514 15.60 18.26 -1.16
CA HIS A 514 16.18 17.22 -0.30
C HIS A 514 16.31 15.83 -0.96
N PHE A 515 15.51 15.52 -1.97
CA PHE A 515 15.40 14.17 -2.55
C PHE A 515 15.77 14.10 -4.03
N PHE A 516 15.65 15.18 -4.79
CA PHE A 516 15.89 15.16 -6.24
C PHE A 516 17.36 14.93 -6.58
N ASP A 517 17.59 14.10 -7.60
CA ASP A 517 18.88 13.81 -8.17
C ASP A 517 18.94 14.32 -9.61
N ASP A 518 19.68 15.40 -9.85
CA ASP A 518 19.87 15.98 -11.17
C ASP A 518 20.50 15.00 -12.18
N SER A 519 21.27 14.00 -11.70
CA SER A 519 22.00 13.09 -12.58
C SER A 519 21.10 12.05 -13.25
N SER A 520 20.13 11.52 -12.52
CA SER A 520 19.10 10.61 -13.05
C SER A 520 17.84 11.35 -13.50
N GLY A 521 17.55 12.53 -12.96
CA GLY A 521 16.26 13.21 -13.10
C GLY A 521 15.13 12.54 -12.31
N MET A 522 15.48 11.78 -11.28
CA MET A 522 14.57 11.07 -10.37
C MET A 522 14.75 11.57 -8.93
N PHE A 523 13.96 11.04 -8.00
CA PHE A 523 14.10 11.33 -6.57
C PHE A 523 14.64 10.10 -5.83
N PHE A 524 15.62 10.31 -4.96
CA PHE A 524 16.02 9.31 -4.00
C PHE A 524 14.90 9.02 -2.99
N PHE A 525 14.93 7.82 -2.41
CA PHE A 525 13.95 7.41 -1.41
C PHE A 525 14.17 8.08 -0.05
N THR A 526 15.42 8.24 0.38
CA THR A 526 15.80 8.94 1.62
C THR A 526 16.19 10.38 1.34
N SER A 527 16.17 11.25 2.36
CA SER A 527 16.61 12.65 2.28
C SER A 527 18.15 12.75 2.19
N ASN A 528 18.66 13.88 1.71
CA ASN A 528 20.09 14.21 1.79
C ASN A 528 20.53 14.58 3.22
N GLU A 529 19.60 14.73 4.14
CA GLU A 529 19.83 14.94 5.58
C GLU A 529 19.98 13.64 6.37
N ASP A 530 19.57 12.51 5.80
CA ASP A 530 19.65 11.20 6.44
C ASP A 530 21.09 10.66 6.47
N GLU A 531 21.39 9.85 7.48
CA GLU A 531 22.67 9.14 7.56
C GLU A 531 22.86 8.23 6.34
N ALA A 532 24.07 8.26 5.77
CA ALA A 532 24.38 7.48 4.58
C ALA A 532 24.34 5.96 4.85
N LEU A 533 23.48 5.25 4.12
CA LEU A 533 23.51 3.79 4.00
C LEU A 533 24.53 3.34 2.94
N VAL A 534 24.64 2.03 2.71
CA VAL A 534 25.50 1.42 1.67
C VAL A 534 25.19 1.97 0.27
N SER A 535 23.91 2.26 0.01
CA SER A 535 23.41 2.89 -1.21
C SER A 535 22.23 3.79 -0.86
N ARG A 536 22.08 4.90 -1.58
CA ARG A 536 20.89 5.74 -1.56
C ARG A 536 20.03 5.33 -2.74
N ASN A 537 18.92 4.64 -2.47
CA ASN A 537 18.16 3.97 -3.51
C ASN A 537 17.16 4.93 -4.16
N ILE A 538 16.81 4.66 -5.43
CA ILE A 538 15.71 5.28 -6.15
C ILE A 538 14.61 4.23 -6.25
N GLU A 539 13.50 4.44 -5.54
CA GLU A 539 12.36 3.51 -5.61
C GLU A 539 11.47 3.92 -6.79
N TYR A 540 11.55 3.17 -7.90
CA TYR A 540 10.81 3.46 -9.13
C TYR A 540 10.01 2.28 -9.71
N ARG A 541 10.13 1.07 -9.14
CA ARG A 541 9.35 -0.11 -9.54
C ARG A 541 8.16 -0.29 -8.60
N ASP A 542 6.96 -0.31 -9.16
CA ASP A 542 5.72 -0.50 -8.41
C ASP A 542 5.67 -1.91 -7.79
N ASN A 543 5.16 -2.01 -6.57
CA ASN A 543 4.91 -3.25 -5.86
C ASN A 543 3.47 -3.24 -5.29
N VAL A 544 3.22 -3.89 -4.15
CA VAL A 544 1.92 -3.82 -3.43
C VAL A 544 1.50 -2.38 -3.12
N ILE A 545 2.47 -1.46 -3.02
CA ILE A 545 2.29 -0.01 -3.05
C ILE A 545 3.00 0.50 -4.32
N PRO A 546 2.42 1.46 -5.08
CA PRO A 546 3.14 2.13 -6.15
C PRO A 546 4.44 2.75 -5.64
N ALA A 547 5.47 2.77 -6.47
CA ALA A 547 6.75 3.35 -6.12
C ALA A 547 6.60 4.85 -5.79
N SER A 548 7.34 5.33 -4.80
CA SER A 548 7.34 6.75 -4.43
C SER A 548 7.61 7.68 -5.62
N ASN A 549 8.53 7.31 -6.53
CA ASN A 549 8.75 8.08 -7.77
C ASN A 549 7.57 8.03 -8.74
N SER A 550 6.85 6.92 -8.85
CA SER A 550 5.71 6.80 -9.78
C SER A 550 4.53 7.66 -9.31
N ILE A 551 4.30 7.72 -7.99
CA ILE A 551 3.33 8.63 -7.37
C ILE A 551 3.80 10.08 -7.54
N MET A 552 5.06 10.39 -7.24
CA MET A 552 5.61 11.74 -7.38
C MET A 552 5.50 12.26 -8.82
N ALA A 553 5.79 11.43 -9.83
CA ALA A 553 5.65 11.84 -11.22
C ALA A 553 4.20 12.22 -11.60
N LYS A 554 3.20 11.54 -11.05
CA LYS A 554 1.77 11.89 -11.20
C LYS A 554 1.43 13.18 -10.46
N ASN A 555 2.01 13.39 -9.28
CA ASN A 555 1.84 14.63 -8.52
C ASN A 555 2.41 15.83 -9.27
N LEU A 556 3.64 15.72 -9.77
CA LEU A 556 4.30 16.73 -10.59
C LEU A 556 3.49 17.05 -11.84
N PHE A 557 2.94 16.03 -12.50
CA PHE A 557 2.04 16.23 -13.63
C PHE A 557 0.83 17.09 -13.23
N LYS A 558 0.07 16.72 -12.19
CA LYS A 558 -1.09 17.49 -11.73
C LYS A 558 -0.73 18.91 -11.27
N LEU A 559 0.30 19.04 -10.44
CA LEU A 559 0.77 20.34 -9.92
C LEU A 559 1.25 21.26 -11.04
N SER A 560 1.84 20.69 -12.11
CA SER A 560 2.24 21.49 -13.26
C SER A 560 1.07 22.20 -13.92
N HIS A 561 -0.10 21.56 -13.97
CA HIS A 561 -1.32 22.18 -14.48
C HIS A 561 -1.94 23.17 -13.48
N TYR A 562 -1.99 22.84 -12.20
CA TYR A 562 -2.54 23.74 -11.18
C TYR A 562 -1.77 25.06 -11.06
N PHE A 563 -0.44 25.00 -11.23
CA PHE A 563 0.45 26.14 -11.02
C PHE A 563 1.09 26.71 -12.29
N ASP A 564 0.76 26.19 -13.48
CA ASP A 564 1.43 26.52 -14.75
C ASP A 564 2.96 26.40 -14.65
N ASN A 565 3.43 25.32 -14.01
CA ASN A 565 4.84 25.12 -13.67
C ASN A 565 5.53 24.19 -14.69
N GLU A 566 6.32 24.79 -15.59
CA GLU A 566 7.03 24.07 -16.65
C GLU A 566 8.09 23.10 -16.10
N HIS A 567 8.74 23.42 -14.98
CA HIS A 567 9.76 22.56 -14.37
C HIS A 567 9.12 21.24 -13.91
N PHE A 568 8.01 21.31 -13.16
CA PHE A 568 7.27 20.11 -12.74
C PHE A 568 6.82 19.26 -13.92
N ARG A 569 6.32 19.91 -14.99
CA ARG A 569 5.90 19.22 -16.22
C ARG A 569 7.06 18.48 -16.88
N LYS A 570 8.21 19.14 -17.04
CA LYS A 570 9.41 18.56 -17.65
C LYS A 570 9.93 17.39 -16.83
N THR A 571 10.02 17.54 -15.51
CA THR A 571 10.48 16.48 -14.61
C THR A 571 9.58 15.25 -14.68
N SER A 572 8.25 15.41 -14.61
CA SER A 572 7.30 14.29 -14.78
C SER A 572 7.51 13.53 -16.10
N ILE A 573 7.68 14.26 -17.20
CA ILE A 573 7.93 13.67 -18.53
C ILE A 573 9.27 12.92 -18.57
N THR A 574 10.34 13.51 -18.01
CA THR A 574 11.66 12.88 -17.94
C THR A 574 11.60 11.59 -17.13
N MET A 575 10.99 11.62 -15.94
CA MET A 575 10.84 10.44 -15.09
C MET A 575 10.12 9.29 -15.82
N LEU A 576 9.00 9.59 -16.50
CA LEU A 576 8.28 8.60 -17.30
C LEU A 576 9.12 8.07 -18.48
N ASN A 577 9.89 8.95 -19.14
CA ASN A 577 10.76 8.56 -20.26
C ASN A 577 11.90 7.64 -19.82
N ASN A 578 12.46 7.88 -18.63
CA ASN A 578 13.54 7.08 -18.04
C ASN A 578 13.11 5.62 -17.82
N VAL A 579 11.91 5.40 -17.28
CA VAL A 579 11.45 4.04 -16.95
C VAL A 579 10.81 3.31 -18.13
N LYS A 580 10.39 4.03 -19.19
CA LYS A 580 9.69 3.48 -20.36
C LYS A 580 10.33 2.22 -20.97
N PRO A 581 11.67 2.07 -21.09
CA PRO A 581 12.28 0.86 -21.63
C PRO A 581 11.94 -0.41 -20.83
N GLU A 582 11.96 -0.33 -19.49
CA GLU A 582 11.70 -1.47 -18.59
C GLU A 582 10.21 -1.87 -18.55
N ILE A 583 9.29 -0.93 -18.82
CA ILE A 583 7.84 -1.18 -18.82
C ILE A 583 7.48 -2.35 -19.75
N LYS A 584 8.13 -2.46 -20.91
CA LYS A 584 7.86 -3.53 -21.89
C LYS A 584 8.21 -4.92 -21.37
N GLU A 585 9.23 -5.01 -20.52
CA GLU A 585 9.73 -6.30 -20.00
C GLU A 585 8.89 -6.78 -18.82
N TYR A 586 8.47 -5.86 -17.94
CA TYR A 586 7.77 -6.19 -16.70
C TYR A 586 6.62 -5.22 -16.38
N PRO A 587 5.54 -5.19 -17.17
CA PRO A 587 4.50 -4.16 -17.07
C PRO A 587 3.78 -4.10 -15.72
N SER A 588 3.62 -5.23 -15.02
CA SER A 588 3.01 -5.25 -13.69
C SER A 588 3.81 -4.54 -12.61
N GLY A 589 5.11 -4.30 -12.82
CA GLY A 589 5.94 -3.48 -11.94
C GLY A 589 5.95 -2.00 -12.31
N TYR A 590 5.13 -1.58 -13.28
CA TYR A 590 5.08 -0.20 -13.78
C TYR A 590 3.64 0.27 -14.06
N SER A 591 2.64 -0.30 -13.40
CA SER A 591 1.24 0.01 -13.66
C SER A 591 0.86 1.46 -13.32
N ASN A 592 1.45 2.05 -12.28
CA ASN A 592 1.20 3.44 -11.92
C ASN A 592 1.91 4.41 -12.89
N TRP A 593 3.03 3.99 -13.49
CA TRP A 593 3.67 4.70 -14.61
C TRP A 593 2.87 4.62 -15.91
N LEU A 594 2.30 3.45 -16.22
CA LEU A 594 1.39 3.27 -17.34
C LEU A 594 0.13 4.13 -17.16
N ASP A 595 -0.38 4.25 -15.93
CA ASP A 595 -1.48 5.16 -15.58
C ASP A 595 -1.11 6.64 -15.81
N LEU A 596 0.12 7.06 -15.46
CA LEU A 596 0.63 8.38 -15.85
C LEU A 596 0.72 8.52 -17.38
N MET A 597 1.20 7.49 -18.08
CA MET A 597 1.35 7.50 -19.54
C MET A 597 0.01 7.76 -20.25
N LEU A 598 -1.11 7.25 -19.72
CA LEU A 598 -2.45 7.49 -20.27
C LEU A 598 -2.87 8.97 -20.24
N ASN A 599 -2.26 9.80 -19.38
CA ASN A 599 -2.47 11.27 -19.42
C ASN A 599 -1.83 11.91 -20.67
N PHE A 600 -0.87 11.25 -21.30
CA PHE A 600 -0.18 11.74 -22.50
C PHE A 600 -0.70 11.12 -23.80
N THR A 601 -1.39 9.97 -23.74
CA THR A 601 -1.92 9.28 -24.93
C THR A 601 -3.30 9.78 -25.37
N HIS A 602 -4.02 10.47 -24.48
CA HIS A 602 -5.30 11.13 -24.77
C HIS A 602 -5.24 12.58 -24.29
N SER A 603 -6.19 13.42 -24.74
CA SER A 603 -6.38 14.75 -24.16
C SER A 603 -6.53 14.64 -22.64
N PHE A 604 -5.78 15.46 -21.91
CA PHE A 604 -5.94 15.64 -20.47
C PHE A 604 -6.65 16.96 -20.22
N TYR A 605 -7.80 16.89 -19.54
CA TYR A 605 -8.70 18.03 -19.41
C TYR A 605 -8.52 18.76 -18.08
N GLU A 606 -8.34 20.08 -18.16
CA GLU A 606 -8.41 20.99 -17.01
C GLU A 606 -9.85 21.48 -16.88
N VAL A 607 -10.57 21.01 -15.86
CA VAL A 607 -11.96 21.40 -15.63
C VAL A 607 -12.03 22.47 -14.55
N ALA A 608 -12.18 23.73 -14.95
CA ALA A 608 -12.31 24.85 -14.02
C ALA A 608 -13.78 25.15 -13.74
N ILE A 609 -14.20 25.07 -12.47
CA ILE A 609 -15.59 25.27 -12.04
C ILE A 609 -15.63 26.41 -11.02
N ILE A 610 -16.18 27.55 -11.42
CA ILE A 610 -16.11 28.78 -10.62
C ILE A 610 -17.48 29.43 -10.45
N GLY A 611 -17.81 29.79 -9.21
CA GLY A 611 -19.07 30.41 -8.80
C GLY A 611 -19.71 29.71 -7.61
N LYS A 612 -20.75 30.32 -7.03
CA LYS A 612 -21.38 29.90 -5.76
C LYS A 612 -21.80 28.42 -5.71
N ASP A 613 -22.13 27.81 -6.85
CA ASP A 613 -22.62 26.42 -6.94
C ASP A 613 -21.52 25.43 -7.36
N ALA A 614 -20.23 25.82 -7.28
CA ALA A 614 -19.11 25.03 -7.79
C ALA A 614 -19.05 23.62 -7.17
N SER A 615 -19.15 23.51 -5.84
CA SER A 615 -19.12 22.22 -5.14
C SER A 615 -20.26 21.29 -5.59
N ALA A 616 -21.47 21.83 -5.80
CA ALA A 616 -22.60 21.04 -6.28
C ALA A 616 -22.37 20.50 -7.70
N LYS A 617 -21.81 21.32 -8.59
CA LYS A 617 -21.47 20.91 -9.97
C LYS A 617 -20.35 19.89 -10.01
N ILE A 618 -19.37 19.98 -9.11
CA ILE A 618 -18.32 18.97 -8.97
C ILE A 618 -18.91 17.64 -8.53
N SER A 619 -19.80 17.64 -7.53
CA SER A 619 -20.51 16.44 -7.08
C SER A 619 -21.29 15.79 -8.22
N GLU A 620 -22.00 16.58 -9.03
CA GLU A 620 -22.71 16.11 -10.22
C GLU A 620 -21.74 15.55 -11.29
N LEU A 621 -20.63 16.23 -11.57
CA LEU A 621 -19.61 15.79 -12.52
C LEU A 621 -18.93 14.48 -12.10
N ASN A 622 -18.75 14.28 -10.79
CA ASN A 622 -18.11 13.09 -10.23
C ASN A 622 -18.98 11.83 -10.30
N LYS A 623 -20.26 11.95 -10.71
CA LYS A 623 -21.15 10.80 -11.01
C LYS A 623 -20.77 10.08 -12.31
N THR A 624 -19.92 10.70 -13.13
CA THR A 624 -19.38 10.14 -14.37
C THR A 624 -17.90 9.82 -14.19
N TYR A 625 -17.50 8.61 -14.56
CA TYR A 625 -16.09 8.22 -14.57
C TYR A 625 -15.37 8.92 -15.73
N ILE A 626 -14.47 9.84 -15.40
CA ILE A 626 -13.68 10.62 -16.35
C ILE A 626 -12.24 10.63 -15.82
N PRO A 627 -11.36 9.74 -16.34
CA PRO A 627 -10.03 9.55 -15.75
C PRO A 627 -8.99 10.59 -16.19
N ASN A 628 -9.08 11.13 -17.41
CA ASN A 628 -8.15 12.15 -17.93
C ASN A 628 -8.62 13.57 -17.58
N LYS A 629 -8.84 13.85 -16.29
CA LYS A 629 -9.18 15.20 -15.84
C LYS A 629 -8.46 15.59 -14.56
N LEU A 630 -8.37 16.89 -14.34
CA LEU A 630 -8.26 17.49 -13.02
C LEU A 630 -9.39 18.50 -12.83
N ILE A 631 -9.67 18.86 -11.58
CA ILE A 631 -10.70 19.84 -11.22
C ILE A 631 -10.05 20.99 -10.47
N ALA A 632 -10.14 22.20 -11.03
CA ALA A 632 -9.88 23.42 -10.30
C ALA A 632 -11.22 24.08 -9.97
N GLY A 633 -11.48 24.45 -8.73
CA GLY A 633 -12.76 25.07 -8.40
C GLY A 633 -12.67 26.12 -7.30
N SER A 634 -13.62 27.06 -7.33
CA SER A 634 -13.76 28.08 -6.29
C SER A 634 -15.19 28.62 -6.25
N THR A 635 -15.69 28.91 -5.06
CA THR A 635 -17.00 29.54 -4.88
C THR A 635 -16.99 31.06 -5.10
N SER A 636 -15.80 31.66 -5.19
CA SER A 636 -15.55 33.10 -5.36
C SER A 636 -14.45 33.36 -6.37
N ASP A 637 -14.15 34.63 -6.62
CA ASP A 637 -12.96 35.03 -7.39
C ASP A 637 -11.69 34.41 -6.76
N ASN A 638 -10.77 33.98 -7.61
CA ASN A 638 -9.59 33.21 -7.22
C ASN A 638 -8.44 33.43 -8.22
N ASN A 639 -7.22 33.53 -7.69
CA ASN A 639 -6.01 33.86 -8.47
C ASN A 639 -5.21 32.64 -8.94
N LEU A 640 -5.64 31.40 -8.64
CA LEU A 640 -5.04 30.20 -9.21
C LEU A 640 -5.03 30.29 -10.75
N PRO A 641 -3.95 29.88 -11.43
CA PRO A 641 -3.82 30.00 -12.89
C PRO A 641 -5.05 29.52 -13.68
N LEU A 642 -5.61 28.37 -13.29
CA LEU A 642 -6.79 27.78 -13.94
C LEU A 642 -8.13 28.49 -13.60
N LEU A 643 -8.17 29.39 -12.63
CA LEU A 643 -9.39 30.08 -12.17
C LEU A 643 -9.36 31.59 -12.45
N LYS A 644 -8.16 32.14 -12.66
CA LYS A 644 -7.93 33.57 -12.84
C LYS A 644 -8.76 34.15 -13.97
N ASN A 645 -9.45 35.26 -13.69
CA ASN A 645 -10.34 35.97 -14.62
C ASN A 645 -11.52 35.12 -15.15
N ARG A 646 -11.93 34.06 -14.44
CA ARG A 646 -13.06 33.21 -14.83
C ARG A 646 -14.31 33.40 -13.94
N TYR A 647 -14.22 34.22 -12.89
CA TYR A 647 -15.37 34.49 -12.00
C TYR A 647 -16.35 35.48 -12.65
N THR A 648 -17.59 35.06 -12.80
CA THR A 648 -18.71 35.91 -13.22
C THR A 648 -19.70 36.06 -12.08
N PRO A 649 -20.01 37.28 -11.60
CA PRO A 649 -20.99 37.48 -10.54
C PRO A 649 -22.34 36.84 -10.86
N ASN A 650 -22.93 36.16 -9.86
CA ASN A 650 -24.23 35.47 -9.92
C ASN A 650 -24.33 34.25 -10.86
N GLU A 651 -23.24 33.86 -11.52
CA GLU A 651 -23.20 32.66 -12.36
C GLU A 651 -22.29 31.60 -11.74
N THR A 652 -22.44 30.35 -12.20
CA THR A 652 -21.44 29.31 -11.95
C THR A 652 -21.17 28.62 -13.27
N LEU A 653 -19.94 28.76 -13.74
CA LEU A 653 -19.52 28.35 -15.07
C LEU A 653 -18.48 27.23 -14.98
N ILE A 654 -18.53 26.33 -15.96
CA ILE A 654 -17.62 25.22 -16.14
C ILE A 654 -16.82 25.49 -17.41
N TYR A 655 -15.50 25.57 -17.29
CA TYR A 655 -14.57 25.73 -18.38
C TYR A 655 -13.84 24.40 -18.58
N VAL A 656 -13.92 23.86 -19.79
CA VAL A 656 -13.19 22.64 -20.19
C VAL A 656 -12.03 23.07 -21.07
N CYS A 657 -10.82 22.85 -20.57
CA CYS A 657 -9.59 23.27 -21.23
C CYS A 657 -8.65 22.10 -21.49
N VAL A 658 -7.81 22.23 -22.52
CA VAL A 658 -6.72 21.31 -22.83
C VAL A 658 -5.49 22.15 -23.12
N ASN A 659 -4.38 21.89 -22.39
CA ASN A 659 -3.14 22.66 -22.51
C ASN A 659 -3.37 24.19 -22.42
N ASN A 660 -4.07 24.65 -21.37
CA ASN A 660 -4.43 26.05 -21.16
C ASN A 660 -5.36 26.69 -22.21
N ALA A 661 -5.83 25.96 -23.23
CA ALA A 661 -6.80 26.43 -24.21
C ALA A 661 -8.21 25.91 -23.86
N CYS A 662 -9.15 26.83 -23.59
CA CYS A 662 -10.50 26.50 -23.17
C CYS A 662 -11.52 26.61 -24.30
N GLN A 663 -12.54 25.76 -24.25
CA GLN A 663 -13.77 25.94 -25.03
C GLN A 663 -14.66 27.04 -24.41
N LEU A 664 -15.78 27.37 -25.06
CA LEU A 664 -16.78 28.26 -24.45
C LEU A 664 -17.31 27.66 -23.14
N PRO A 665 -17.40 28.44 -22.05
CA PRO A 665 -17.88 27.93 -20.78
C PRO A 665 -19.34 27.50 -20.86
N VAL A 666 -19.70 26.49 -20.08
CA VAL A 666 -21.06 25.98 -19.97
C VAL A 666 -21.54 26.08 -18.53
N SER A 667 -22.84 26.28 -18.33
CA SER A 667 -23.45 26.35 -17.00
C SER A 667 -24.02 25.02 -16.52
N ASN A 668 -24.11 23.99 -17.38
CA ASN A 668 -24.69 22.69 -17.06
C ASN A 668 -23.63 21.57 -17.18
N VAL A 669 -23.65 20.62 -16.25
CA VAL A 669 -22.66 19.53 -16.16
C VAL A 669 -22.76 18.54 -17.31
N ASP A 670 -23.97 18.17 -17.78
CA ASP A 670 -24.14 17.29 -18.94
C ASP A 670 -23.47 17.87 -20.19
N ASN A 671 -23.54 19.19 -20.36
CA ASN A 671 -22.85 19.85 -21.46
C ASN A 671 -21.34 19.75 -21.27
N ALA A 672 -20.81 19.95 -20.06
CA ALA A 672 -19.38 19.78 -19.79
C ALA A 672 -18.91 18.34 -20.04
N VAL A 673 -19.69 17.34 -19.63
CA VAL A 673 -19.39 15.91 -19.87
C VAL A 673 -19.27 15.61 -21.37
N LYS A 674 -20.13 16.19 -22.21
CA LYS A 674 -20.03 16.06 -23.68
C LYS A 674 -18.73 16.66 -24.25
N LEU A 675 -18.17 17.69 -23.62
CA LEU A 675 -16.89 18.27 -24.05
C LEU A 675 -15.68 17.42 -23.61
N LEU A 676 -15.85 16.62 -22.56
CA LEU A 676 -14.81 15.75 -21.97
C LEU A 676 -14.73 14.37 -22.64
N ASN A 677 -15.82 13.95 -23.28
CA ASN A 677 -15.92 12.72 -24.06
C ASN A 677 -16.30 13.03 -25.54
N PRO A 678 -15.44 13.72 -26.29
CA PRO A 678 -15.73 14.18 -27.65
C PRO A 678 -15.77 13.06 -28.70
#